data_AF-A0A9W8D2A5-F1
#
_entry.id   AF-A0A9W8D2A5-F1
#
_cell.length_a   1.000
_cell.length_b   1.000
_cell.length_c   1.000
_cell.angle_alpha   90.00
_cell.angle_beta   90.00
_cell.angle_gamma   90.00
#
_symmetry.space_group_name_H-M   'P 1'
#
loop_
_entity.id
_entity.type
_entity.pdbx_description
1 polymer ?
#
loop_
_entity_poly.entity_id
_entity_poly.type
_entity_poly.pdbx_seq_one_letter_code
_entity_poly.pdbx_strand_id
1 'polypeptide(L)'
;MAIIVVRSVWVNGQTAEFRRQQVKTRRQLVHKLLRTGDDTLHDEGDLEITVPQGQTGSLKVRIEYYVVRPQSGLVFRGGIVYTETHVNPSSARRWVPCLDDMGERSTWDLFFVVPASVGGEAVTAVASGELSSVVPHPHDVARRVVRYIVSTATAACTLGFAAGPLTGACALGGAGAEAAGGVFAFAPGGRAADAQATCAVVPEALEFYAREFGAYPYATYKVVFVEGLAGVVTCAALTLVGTDVLHGSREIEAAYEARRVLGLAVARQWFGAFVGAAAWGDQWLVAGLAGFMAAQFVRHHLGANEQRYRLKRDMARMCHADVNQKPLSYPEQGPWEAGEAAFAEVKAPVVLYMLDRRMVKGGVSVGLQRVVPGVLVAATGGAAVDTAGFLRTCRRVSGVDASAFAAQWVFASGCPVFHVGYAFNRKKLAVEITLHQESTNARATAPWARAQLFAGQMTARIREADGTPYEHVLDIRREHVGRFEVQFNTKYKRIRRSTRRFHMRQMAAAAEELNINAEVLGLDDEDDSNIALFGAENAAEKRDWRVVEWGEDDEESLASATFEWIRMDSDLEWACVMHFEQPDFMWAAQLQKDRDVVAQLDAVDALQHLPSAAAATTLMRTVMDARVFYRVRADAALALARLATPELAWIGLHHLAKIYKRRFCLPPRAGEDRADAEDISAPRLPRPNNFANIGEYFTQLAVAAALSNVRDRHGEAPLPARRLLLATARYNDNSENVFSDARFLAAL
;
A
#
# COMPACT_ATOMS: atom_id res chain seq x y z
N MET A 1 23.53 -14.21 -22.22
CA MET A 1 23.39 -12.90 -21.55
C MET A 1 23.83 -11.77 -22.47
N ALA A 2 23.52 -10.50 -22.16
CA ALA A 2 23.92 -9.35 -22.98
C ALA A 2 25.45 -9.26 -23.06
N ILE A 3 26.03 -9.36 -24.25
CA ILE A 3 27.48 -9.20 -24.45
C ILE A 3 27.71 -7.81 -25.01
N ILE A 4 28.27 -6.90 -24.22
CA ILE A 4 28.79 -5.63 -24.74
C ILE A 4 30.13 -5.94 -25.39
N VAL A 5 30.20 -5.83 -26.71
CA VAL A 5 31.43 -6.04 -27.47
C VAL A 5 32.04 -4.67 -27.80
N VAL A 6 33.11 -4.31 -27.09
CA VAL A 6 33.89 -3.10 -27.38
C VAL A 6 34.65 -3.28 -28.69
N ARG A 7 34.45 -2.36 -29.63
CA ARG A 7 35.11 -2.33 -30.94
C ARG A 7 36.47 -1.63 -30.86
N SER A 8 36.49 -0.47 -30.22
CA SER A 8 37.65 0.44 -30.16
C SER A 8 37.43 1.51 -29.11
N VAL A 9 38.54 1.98 -28.53
CA VAL A 9 38.57 3.01 -27.49
C VAL A 9 39.56 4.10 -27.91
N TRP A 10 39.18 5.37 -27.70
CA TRP A 10 40.04 6.52 -27.92
C TRP A 10 40.08 7.39 -26.68
N VAL A 11 41.25 7.92 -26.35
CA VAL A 11 41.47 8.85 -25.25
C VAL A 11 42.12 10.11 -25.83
N ASN A 12 41.43 11.25 -25.71
CA ASN A 12 41.83 12.54 -26.31
C ASN A 12 42.15 12.45 -27.81
N GLY A 13 41.38 11.62 -28.54
CA GLY A 13 41.53 11.42 -29.99
C GLY A 13 42.60 10.40 -30.40
N GLN A 14 43.43 9.92 -29.47
CA GLN A 14 44.40 8.85 -29.73
C GLN A 14 43.78 7.48 -29.44
N THR A 15 44.11 6.47 -30.25
CA THR A 15 43.69 5.09 -30.00
C THR A 15 44.34 4.57 -28.72
N ALA A 16 43.53 4.03 -27.81
CA ALA A 16 43.99 3.46 -26.56
C ALA A 16 43.85 1.93 -26.56
N GLU A 17 44.78 1.26 -25.89
CA GLU A 17 44.66 -0.17 -25.62
C GLU A 17 43.61 -0.42 -24.53
N PHE A 18 42.86 -1.51 -24.66
CA PHE A 18 41.88 -1.93 -23.66
C PHE A 18 41.95 -3.44 -23.41
N ARG A 19 41.63 -3.84 -22.18
CA ARG A 19 41.58 -5.24 -21.74
C ARG A 19 40.27 -5.49 -20.97
N ARG A 20 39.87 -6.75 -20.91
CA ARG A 20 38.82 -7.24 -20.01
C ARG A 20 39.38 -8.32 -19.12
N GLN A 21 39.12 -8.24 -17.82
CA GLN A 21 39.75 -9.11 -16.83
C GLN A 21 39.40 -10.60 -16.97
N GLN A 22 38.28 -11.01 -17.59
CA GLN A 22 37.85 -12.42 -17.57
C GLN A 22 37.63 -13.19 -18.88
N VAL A 23 37.75 -12.64 -20.11
CA VAL A 23 37.65 -13.49 -21.32
C VAL A 23 38.56 -13.04 -22.47
N LYS A 24 39.17 -14.03 -23.16
CA LYS A 24 40.01 -13.86 -24.36
C LYS A 24 39.28 -13.07 -25.47
N THR A 25 39.98 -12.09 -26.02
CA THR A 25 39.58 -11.15 -27.09
C THR A 25 38.68 -11.69 -28.22
N ARG A 26 37.70 -10.85 -28.62
CA ARG A 26 36.88 -10.72 -29.86
C ARG A 26 36.81 -11.87 -30.89
N ARG A 27 37.92 -12.50 -31.29
CA ARG A 27 37.94 -13.56 -32.32
C ARG A 27 37.48 -14.92 -31.80
N GLN A 28 37.67 -15.22 -30.52
CA GLN A 28 37.35 -16.54 -29.96
C GLN A 28 35.88 -16.69 -29.58
N LEU A 29 35.25 -15.64 -29.04
CA LEU A 29 33.82 -15.63 -28.67
C LEU A 29 32.91 -15.73 -29.90
N VAL A 30 33.11 -14.90 -30.93
CA VAL A 30 32.28 -14.90 -32.15
C VAL A 30 32.42 -16.22 -32.92
N HIS A 31 33.62 -16.79 -32.99
CA HIS A 31 33.86 -18.05 -33.71
C HIS A 31 33.32 -19.29 -32.96
N LYS A 32 33.20 -19.24 -31.62
CA LYS A 32 32.65 -20.32 -30.80
C LYS A 32 31.11 -20.28 -30.78
N LEU A 33 30.52 -19.10 -30.60
CA LEU A 33 29.05 -18.89 -30.62
C LEU A 33 28.38 -19.27 -31.95
N LEU A 34 29.07 -19.09 -33.08
CA LEU A 34 28.53 -19.47 -34.40
C LEU A 34 28.67 -20.97 -34.72
N ARG A 35 29.48 -21.74 -33.97
CA ARG A 35 29.78 -23.15 -34.28
C ARG A 35 29.27 -24.16 -33.26
N THR A 36 29.19 -23.84 -31.97
CA THR A 36 28.90 -24.85 -30.93
C THR A 36 27.51 -24.76 -30.32
N GLY A 37 26.72 -23.70 -30.58
CA GLY A 37 25.40 -23.53 -29.97
C GLY A 37 25.42 -23.52 -28.44
N ASP A 38 26.59 -23.25 -27.85
CA ASP A 38 26.85 -23.41 -26.43
C ASP A 38 26.55 -22.10 -25.69
N ASP A 39 25.48 -22.10 -24.89
CA ASP A 39 24.87 -20.92 -24.24
C ASP A 39 25.57 -20.47 -22.94
N THR A 40 26.74 -21.05 -22.61
CA THR A 40 27.42 -20.92 -21.31
C THR A 40 28.55 -19.87 -21.26
N LEU A 41 28.67 -18.98 -22.26
CA LEU A 41 29.70 -17.93 -22.26
C LEU A 41 29.27 -16.69 -21.44
N HIS A 42 29.87 -16.56 -20.27
CA HIS A 42 29.70 -15.44 -19.32
C HIS A 42 30.63 -14.26 -19.68
N ASP A 43 30.15 -13.01 -19.60
CA ASP A 43 30.91 -11.78 -19.88
C ASP A 43 30.95 -10.92 -18.61
N GLU A 44 31.78 -11.29 -17.64
CA GLU A 44 31.87 -10.71 -16.29
C GLU A 44 33.25 -10.07 -16.03
N GLY A 45 33.68 -9.14 -16.90
CA GLY A 45 34.95 -8.45 -16.72
C GLY A 45 34.83 -6.94 -16.85
N ASP A 46 35.42 -6.22 -15.90
CA ASP A 46 35.58 -4.77 -15.99
C ASP A 46 36.41 -4.39 -17.23
N LEU A 47 36.05 -3.27 -17.85
CA LEU A 47 36.76 -2.71 -19.00
C LEU A 47 37.92 -1.85 -18.50
N GLU A 48 39.13 -2.35 -18.63
CA GLU A 48 40.35 -1.60 -18.34
C GLU A 48 40.82 -0.86 -19.58
N ILE A 49 41.01 0.45 -19.48
CA ILE A 49 41.49 1.32 -20.57
C ILE A 49 42.86 1.87 -20.17
N THR A 50 43.88 1.59 -20.97
CA THR A 50 45.23 2.12 -20.75
C THR A 50 45.31 3.55 -21.27
N VAL A 51 45.54 4.50 -20.37
CA VAL A 51 45.73 5.91 -20.75
C VAL A 51 47.09 6.08 -21.45
N PRO A 52 47.14 6.65 -22.68
CA PRO A 52 48.40 6.91 -23.37
C PRO A 52 49.36 7.81 -22.56
N GLN A 53 50.66 7.56 -22.66
CA GLN A 53 51.68 8.34 -21.93
C GLN A 53 51.64 9.82 -22.33
N GLY A 54 51.80 10.71 -21.35
CA GLY A 54 51.83 12.17 -21.55
C GLY A 54 50.48 12.88 -21.46
N GLN A 55 49.38 12.17 -21.20
CA GLN A 55 48.08 12.79 -20.94
C GLN A 55 47.91 13.11 -19.45
N THR A 56 47.71 14.39 -19.12
CA THR A 56 47.43 14.87 -17.76
C THR A 56 46.20 15.79 -17.78
N GLY A 57 45.40 15.76 -16.71
CA GLY A 57 44.17 16.56 -16.60
C GLY A 57 42.91 15.86 -17.10
N SER A 58 41.98 16.61 -17.69
CA SER A 58 40.69 16.09 -18.18
C SER A 58 40.89 15.15 -19.36
N LEU A 59 40.28 13.95 -19.29
CA LEU A 59 40.35 12.94 -20.33
C LEU A 59 39.01 12.83 -21.05
N LYS A 60 39.03 12.92 -22.38
CA LYS A 60 37.87 12.62 -23.23
C LYS A 60 37.99 11.19 -23.76
N VAL A 61 37.16 10.30 -23.21
CA VAL A 61 37.10 8.90 -23.62
C VAL A 61 35.95 8.70 -24.61
N ARG A 62 36.24 8.09 -25.76
CA ARG A 62 35.25 7.63 -26.73
C ARG A 62 35.31 6.11 -26.77
N ILE A 63 34.16 5.45 -26.63
CA ILE A 63 34.04 3.99 -26.69
C ILE A 63 33.05 3.65 -27.80
N GLU A 64 33.48 2.88 -28.79
CA GLU A 64 32.58 2.27 -29.77
C GLU A 64 32.33 0.83 -29.37
N TYR A 65 31.06 0.44 -29.30
CA TYR A 65 30.65 -0.88 -28.84
C TYR A 65 29.37 -1.37 -29.53
N TYR A 66 29.11 -2.66 -29.41
CA TYR A 66 27.89 -3.31 -29.85
C TYR A 66 27.26 -4.06 -28.67
N VAL A 67 25.93 -4.06 -28.59
CA VAL A 67 25.20 -4.90 -27.64
C VAL A 67 24.66 -6.11 -28.40
N VAL A 68 25.08 -7.32 -28.01
CA VAL A 68 24.68 -8.57 -28.69
C VAL A 68 23.74 -9.36 -27.78
N ARG A 69 22.56 -9.72 -28.30
CA ARG A 69 21.52 -10.53 -27.64
C ARG A 69 21.33 -10.16 -26.16
N PRO A 70 20.85 -8.93 -25.85
CA PRO A 70 20.67 -8.55 -24.48
C PRO A 70 19.60 -9.42 -23.82
N GLN A 71 19.96 -10.10 -22.73
CA GLN A 71 19.02 -10.90 -21.94
C GLN A 71 18.40 -10.10 -20.78
N SER A 72 18.93 -8.91 -20.48
CA SER A 72 18.46 -8.03 -19.41
C SER A 72 19.10 -6.64 -19.54
N GLY A 73 18.49 -5.63 -18.92
CA GLY A 73 18.90 -4.23 -19.01
C GLY A 73 18.38 -3.52 -20.26
N LEU A 74 18.47 -4.17 -21.43
CA LEU A 74 17.86 -3.71 -22.68
C LEU A 74 16.97 -4.82 -23.25
N VAL A 75 15.68 -4.56 -23.41
CA VAL A 75 14.69 -5.55 -23.85
C VAL A 75 14.07 -5.13 -25.17
N PHE A 76 13.98 -6.06 -26.10
CA PHE A 76 13.30 -5.90 -27.39
C PHE A 76 12.08 -6.80 -27.40
N ARG A 77 10.88 -6.21 -27.44
CA ARG A 77 9.61 -6.95 -27.40
C ARG A 77 8.53 -6.19 -28.15
N GLY A 78 7.76 -6.89 -29.00
CA GLY A 78 6.59 -6.31 -29.66
C GLY A 78 6.88 -5.08 -30.54
N GLY A 79 8.08 -4.98 -31.14
CA GLY A 79 8.48 -3.80 -31.91
C GLY A 79 8.87 -2.57 -31.07
N ILE A 80 8.89 -2.70 -29.73
CA ILE A 80 9.38 -1.71 -28.78
C ILE A 80 10.74 -2.18 -28.23
N VAL A 81 11.67 -1.25 -28.07
CA VAL A 81 12.89 -1.42 -27.29
C VAL A 81 12.80 -0.55 -26.04
N TYR A 82 13.12 -1.10 -24.87
CA TYR A 82 13.11 -0.35 -23.63
C TYR A 82 14.19 -0.83 -22.66
N THR A 83 14.51 0.02 -21.69
CA THR A 83 15.47 -0.31 -20.63
C THR A 83 14.77 -0.86 -19.41
N GLU A 84 15.23 -2.01 -18.90
CA GLU A 84 14.86 -2.52 -17.57
C GLU A 84 15.94 -2.11 -16.59
N THR A 85 15.87 -0.86 -16.14
CA THR A 85 16.77 -0.32 -15.12
C THR A 85 16.29 -0.68 -13.73
N HIS A 86 17.06 -1.53 -13.08
CA HIS A 86 16.90 -1.77 -11.65
C HIS A 86 18.01 -1.04 -10.94
N VAL A 87 17.68 -0.36 -9.85
CA VAL A 87 18.71 0.18 -8.93
C VAL A 87 19.42 -0.97 -8.19
N ASN A 88 18.89 -2.21 -8.30
CA ASN A 88 19.35 -3.35 -7.54
C ASN A 88 19.23 -4.70 -8.29
N PRO A 89 20.33 -5.28 -8.81
CA PRO A 89 21.60 -4.65 -9.17
C PRO A 89 21.45 -3.72 -10.38
N SER A 90 22.33 -2.71 -10.50
CA SER A 90 22.30 -1.82 -11.65
C SER A 90 22.47 -2.56 -12.97
N SER A 91 21.57 -2.28 -13.91
CA SER A 91 21.57 -2.86 -15.25
C SER A 91 22.07 -1.89 -16.33
N ALA A 92 22.47 -0.67 -15.96
CA ALA A 92 23.00 0.31 -16.91
C ALA A 92 24.24 -0.22 -17.63
N ARG A 93 25.15 -0.89 -16.89
CA ARG A 93 26.32 -1.58 -17.44
C ARG A 93 26.02 -2.63 -18.52
N ARG A 94 24.76 -3.08 -18.65
CA ARG A 94 24.36 -4.11 -19.64
C ARG A 94 24.04 -3.51 -21.01
N TRP A 95 23.83 -2.21 -21.11
CA TRP A 95 23.51 -1.53 -22.37
C TRP A 95 24.42 -0.33 -22.68
N VAL A 96 25.10 0.23 -21.66
CA VAL A 96 26.09 1.30 -21.82
C VAL A 96 27.35 1.00 -20.99
N PRO A 97 28.57 1.09 -21.59
CA PRO A 97 29.81 1.09 -20.82
C PRO A 97 29.91 2.37 -20.00
N CYS A 98 29.70 2.26 -18.69
CA CYS A 98 29.73 3.37 -17.76
C CYS A 98 30.31 2.94 -16.40
N LEU A 99 30.70 3.92 -15.59
CA LEU A 99 30.92 3.72 -14.17
C LEU A 99 29.54 3.53 -13.52
N ASP A 100 29.18 2.26 -13.32
CA ASP A 100 27.85 1.87 -12.86
C ASP A 100 27.81 1.69 -11.34
N ASP A 101 28.14 2.78 -10.65
CA ASP A 101 28.14 2.90 -9.20
C ASP A 101 27.08 3.91 -8.74
N MET A 102 26.52 3.68 -7.56
CA MET A 102 25.44 4.48 -6.96
C MET A 102 25.92 5.88 -6.54
N GLY A 103 27.20 6.02 -6.21
CA GLY A 103 27.83 7.29 -5.85
C GLY A 103 28.20 8.16 -7.04
N GLU A 104 28.42 7.56 -8.22
CA GLU A 104 28.88 8.27 -9.41
C GLU A 104 27.71 8.97 -10.12
N ARG A 105 27.79 10.29 -10.22
CA ARG A 105 26.72 11.14 -10.76
C ARG A 105 27.25 12.00 -11.89
N SER A 106 26.55 12.01 -13.01
CA SER A 106 26.94 12.72 -14.22
C SER A 106 25.75 13.40 -14.88
N THR A 107 26.03 14.43 -15.67
CA THR A 107 25.07 14.98 -16.63
C THR A 107 25.14 14.19 -17.94
N TRP A 108 24.02 14.03 -18.63
CA TRP A 108 23.95 13.16 -19.81
C TRP A 108 23.37 13.89 -21.03
N ASP A 109 23.98 13.64 -22.19
CA ASP A 109 23.49 14.09 -23.49
C ASP A 109 23.27 12.84 -24.37
N LEU A 110 22.00 12.48 -24.55
CA LEU A 110 21.58 11.21 -25.12
C LEU A 110 21.09 11.41 -26.55
N PHE A 111 21.72 10.74 -27.51
CA PHE A 111 21.35 10.76 -28.91
C PHE A 111 20.83 9.39 -29.35
N PHE A 112 19.59 9.36 -29.84
CA PHE A 112 18.95 8.15 -30.34
C PHE A 112 18.71 8.27 -31.83
N VAL A 113 19.28 7.34 -32.61
CA VAL A 113 18.97 7.18 -34.03
C VAL A 113 17.95 6.05 -34.17
N VAL A 114 16.71 6.40 -34.48
CA VAL A 114 15.59 5.44 -34.58
C VAL A 114 14.95 5.49 -35.96
N PRO A 115 14.36 4.38 -36.44
CA PRO A 115 13.56 4.41 -37.66
C PRO A 115 12.41 5.42 -37.53
N ALA A 116 12.03 6.05 -38.65
CA ALA A 116 10.91 6.98 -38.69
C ALA A 116 9.57 6.27 -38.46
N SER A 117 9.42 5.07 -39.04
CA SER A 117 8.25 4.20 -38.88
C SER A 117 8.64 2.73 -38.86
N VAL A 118 7.90 1.91 -38.11
CA VAL A 118 7.99 0.44 -38.09
C VAL A 118 6.59 -0.12 -38.29
N GLY A 119 6.40 -1.01 -39.27
CA GLY A 119 5.08 -1.60 -39.53
C GLY A 119 4.01 -0.61 -40.02
N GLY A 120 4.41 0.56 -40.55
CA GLY A 120 3.49 1.63 -40.96
C GLY A 120 3.15 2.62 -39.85
N GLU A 121 3.54 2.35 -38.60
CA GLU A 121 3.33 3.24 -37.46
C GLU A 121 4.57 4.09 -37.19
N ALA A 122 4.36 5.36 -36.85
CA ALA A 122 5.46 6.24 -36.47
C ALA A 122 6.08 5.73 -35.16
N VAL A 123 7.39 5.58 -35.14
CA VAL A 123 8.10 5.29 -33.89
C VAL A 123 8.09 6.57 -33.04
N THR A 124 8.28 6.49 -31.73
CA THR A 124 8.61 7.60 -30.82
C THR A 124 9.69 7.10 -29.86
N ALA A 125 10.76 7.87 -29.66
CA ALA A 125 11.78 7.56 -28.67
C ALA A 125 11.63 8.52 -27.50
N VAL A 126 11.49 7.98 -26.30
CA VAL A 126 11.29 8.72 -25.05
C VAL A 126 12.39 8.29 -24.07
N ALA A 127 13.19 9.22 -23.60
CA ALA A 127 14.31 8.95 -22.69
C ALA A 127 14.26 9.82 -21.44
N SER A 128 15.18 9.58 -20.50
CA SER A 128 15.41 10.43 -19.33
C SER A 128 15.84 11.85 -19.73
N GLY A 129 15.50 12.86 -18.93
CA GLY A 129 15.87 14.27 -19.17
C GLY A 129 14.85 15.07 -20.00
N GLU A 130 15.27 16.21 -20.56
CA GLU A 130 14.43 17.09 -21.38
C GLU A 130 14.63 16.81 -22.88
N LEU A 131 13.56 16.91 -23.68
CA LEU A 131 13.65 16.77 -25.13
C LEU A 131 14.24 18.05 -25.74
N SER A 132 15.44 17.95 -26.33
CA SER A 132 16.11 19.10 -26.94
C SER A 132 15.79 19.27 -28.42
N SER A 133 15.82 18.19 -29.20
CA SER A 133 15.57 18.27 -30.65
C SER A 133 15.16 16.92 -31.26
N VAL A 134 14.30 16.98 -32.27
CA VAL A 134 13.99 15.85 -33.16
C VAL A 134 14.27 16.30 -34.59
N VAL A 135 15.23 15.67 -35.26
CA VAL A 135 15.64 16.02 -36.63
C VAL A 135 15.68 14.79 -37.54
N PRO A 136 15.33 14.90 -38.83
CA PRO A 136 15.55 13.80 -39.78
C PRO A 136 17.04 13.47 -39.87
N HIS A 137 17.39 12.21 -40.10
CA HIS A 137 18.79 11.82 -40.18
C HIS A 137 19.44 12.41 -41.46
N PRO A 138 20.62 13.05 -41.38
CA PRO A 138 21.20 13.80 -42.50
C PRO A 138 21.42 13.02 -43.80
N HIS A 139 21.59 11.70 -43.68
CA HIS A 139 21.90 10.80 -44.80
C HIS A 139 20.86 9.70 -45.04
N ASP A 140 19.86 9.56 -44.16
CA ASP A 140 18.89 8.45 -44.24
C ASP A 140 17.49 8.94 -43.88
N VAL A 141 16.66 9.17 -44.89
CA VAL A 141 15.30 9.72 -44.72
C VAL A 141 14.39 8.75 -43.94
N ALA A 142 14.72 7.45 -43.90
CA ALA A 142 13.97 6.46 -43.13
C ALA A 142 14.30 6.49 -41.63
N ARG A 143 15.22 7.37 -41.18
CA ARG A 143 15.63 7.50 -39.78
C ARG A 143 15.53 8.94 -39.31
N ARG A 144 15.50 9.09 -37.99
CA ARG A 144 15.56 10.37 -37.31
C ARG A 144 16.46 10.30 -36.09
N VAL A 145 16.97 11.45 -35.70
CA VAL A 145 17.83 11.66 -34.55
C VAL A 145 17.03 12.40 -33.49
N VAL A 146 16.92 11.80 -32.31
CA VAL A 146 16.25 12.38 -31.13
C VAL A 146 17.32 12.66 -30.08
N ARG A 147 17.34 13.88 -29.56
CA ARG A 147 18.29 14.32 -28.54
C ARG A 147 17.59 14.63 -27.23
N TYR A 148 18.05 14.02 -26.15
CA TYR A 148 17.62 14.28 -24.77
C TYR A 148 18.78 14.77 -23.91
N ILE A 149 18.53 15.76 -23.04
CA ILE A 149 19.54 16.33 -22.15
C ILE A 149 19.10 16.13 -20.69
N VAL A 150 19.97 15.50 -19.90
CA VAL A 150 19.82 15.37 -18.45
C VAL A 150 20.81 16.33 -17.80
N SER A 151 20.32 17.51 -17.42
CA SER A 151 21.12 18.59 -16.81
C SER A 151 21.38 18.34 -15.32
N THR A 152 20.45 17.71 -14.60
CA THR A 152 20.62 17.30 -13.21
C THR A 152 21.61 16.13 -13.15
N ALA A 153 22.59 16.18 -12.24
CA ALA A 153 23.57 15.10 -12.10
C ALA A 153 22.90 13.82 -11.57
N THR A 154 22.84 12.78 -12.40
CA THR A 154 22.16 11.51 -12.13
C THR A 154 23.10 10.33 -12.30
N ALA A 155 22.89 9.30 -11.48
CA ALA A 155 23.61 8.03 -11.62
C ALA A 155 23.21 7.31 -12.92
N ALA A 156 24.13 6.55 -13.49
CA ALA A 156 23.87 5.81 -14.73
C ALA A 156 22.73 4.79 -14.56
N CYS A 157 22.60 4.21 -13.37
CA CYS A 157 21.58 3.23 -13.02
C CYS A 157 20.14 3.77 -13.07
N THR A 158 19.95 5.09 -13.05
CA THR A 158 18.63 5.75 -13.10
C THR A 158 18.31 6.32 -14.49
N LEU A 159 19.18 6.10 -15.48
CA LEU A 159 18.90 6.44 -16.87
C LEU A 159 18.09 5.34 -17.53
N GLY A 160 17.09 5.73 -18.30
CA GLY A 160 16.35 4.81 -19.14
C GLY A 160 15.73 5.47 -20.36
N PHE A 161 15.30 4.62 -21.29
CA PHE A 161 14.56 5.02 -22.47
C PHE A 161 13.63 3.90 -22.95
N ALA A 162 12.65 4.30 -23.75
CA ALA A 162 11.79 3.42 -24.53
C ALA A 162 11.64 4.00 -25.94
N ALA A 163 11.72 3.15 -26.96
CA ALA A 163 11.51 3.51 -28.35
C ALA A 163 10.68 2.46 -29.08
N GLY A 164 9.62 2.86 -29.74
CA GLY A 164 8.74 1.96 -30.50
C GLY A 164 7.51 2.71 -31.03
N PRO A 165 6.50 2.01 -31.55
CA PRO A 165 5.25 2.62 -32.03
C PRO A 165 4.40 3.12 -30.84
N LEU A 166 4.84 4.22 -30.23
CA LEU A 166 4.13 4.89 -29.15
C LEU A 166 3.34 6.05 -29.74
N THR A 167 2.04 6.06 -29.49
CA THR A 167 1.14 7.17 -29.83
C THR A 167 1.66 8.45 -29.18
N GLY A 168 1.51 9.58 -29.87
CA GLY A 168 2.08 10.88 -29.46
C GLY A 168 1.74 11.29 -28.02
N ALA A 169 2.59 12.16 -27.45
CA ALA A 169 2.51 12.59 -26.06
C ALA A 169 1.13 13.15 -25.68
N CYS A 170 0.44 12.49 -24.76
CA CYS A 170 -0.71 13.09 -24.08
C CYS A 170 -0.17 14.03 -22.99
N ALA A 171 -0.27 15.34 -23.23
CA ALA A 171 0.09 16.34 -22.24
C ALA A 171 -1.01 16.40 -21.15
N LEU A 172 -0.60 16.26 -19.90
CA LEU A 172 -1.49 16.37 -18.74
C LEU A 172 -1.38 17.78 -18.16
N GLY A 173 -2.53 18.41 -17.91
CA GLY A 173 -2.61 19.74 -17.31
C GLY A 173 -2.70 19.68 -15.78
N GLY A 174 -2.52 20.84 -15.13
CA GLY A 174 -2.63 21.03 -13.69
C GLY A 174 -1.43 21.80 -13.12
N ALA A 175 -1.60 22.42 -11.95
CA ALA A 175 -0.55 23.25 -11.34
C ALA A 175 0.75 22.46 -11.08
N GLY A 176 0.64 21.20 -10.66
CA GLY A 176 1.80 20.32 -10.52
C GLY A 176 2.49 19.96 -11.84
N ALA A 177 1.76 19.91 -12.96
CA ALA A 177 2.36 19.68 -14.27
C ALA A 177 3.13 20.91 -14.74
N GLU A 178 2.59 22.11 -14.54
CA GLU A 178 3.26 23.38 -14.85
C GLU A 178 4.52 23.58 -13.99
N ALA A 179 4.43 23.29 -12.69
CA ALA A 179 5.56 23.36 -11.77
C ALA A 179 6.68 22.37 -12.14
N ALA A 180 6.33 21.24 -12.76
CA ALA A 180 7.28 20.24 -13.26
C ALA A 180 7.71 20.48 -14.72
N GLY A 181 7.35 21.62 -15.34
CA GLY A 181 7.67 21.97 -16.73
C GLY A 181 6.97 21.12 -17.80
N GLY A 182 5.97 20.32 -17.41
CA GLY A 182 5.14 19.51 -18.28
C GLY A 182 5.15 18.02 -17.92
N VAL A 183 3.98 17.39 -17.98
CA VAL A 183 3.81 15.95 -17.78
C VAL A 183 3.27 15.32 -19.05
N PHE A 184 3.94 14.27 -19.53
CA PHE A 184 3.59 13.61 -20.78
C PHE A 184 3.42 12.10 -20.61
N ALA A 185 2.29 11.56 -21.06
CA ALA A 185 2.03 10.13 -21.10
C ALA A 185 2.13 9.58 -22.53
N PHE A 186 2.74 8.41 -22.68
CA PHE A 186 2.91 7.71 -23.95
C PHE A 186 2.40 6.27 -23.81
N ALA A 187 1.64 5.79 -24.78
CA ALA A 187 1.10 4.43 -24.79
C ALA A 187 1.17 3.82 -26.20
N PRO A 188 1.13 2.48 -26.31
CA PRO A 188 0.99 1.79 -27.59
C PRO A 188 -0.25 2.27 -28.38
N GLY A 189 -0.26 2.00 -29.69
CA GLY A 189 -1.26 2.47 -30.65
C GLY A 189 -2.71 2.40 -30.16
N GLY A 190 -3.45 3.51 -30.30
CA GLY A 190 -4.90 3.55 -30.06
C GLY A 190 -5.35 3.65 -28.60
N ARG A 191 -4.43 3.63 -27.62
CA ARG A 191 -4.75 3.67 -26.17
C ARG A 191 -4.39 4.99 -25.47
N ALA A 192 -4.31 6.09 -26.21
CA ALA A 192 -3.96 7.39 -25.65
C ALA A 192 -4.97 7.90 -24.61
N ALA A 193 -6.28 7.63 -24.82
CA ALA A 193 -7.33 8.00 -23.87
C ALA A 193 -7.20 7.24 -22.54
N ASP A 194 -6.89 5.94 -22.58
CA ASP A 194 -6.61 5.14 -21.39
C ASP A 194 -5.40 5.73 -20.63
N ALA A 195 -4.34 6.08 -21.35
CA ALA A 195 -3.14 6.65 -20.73
C ALA A 195 -3.43 7.98 -20.04
N GLN A 196 -4.28 8.82 -20.64
CA GLN A 196 -4.74 10.07 -20.02
C GLN A 196 -5.53 9.79 -18.74
N ALA A 197 -6.47 8.85 -18.77
CA ALA A 197 -7.28 8.48 -17.61
C ALA A 197 -6.43 7.89 -16.47
N THR A 198 -5.50 6.99 -16.81
CA THR A 198 -4.59 6.35 -15.85
C THR A 198 -3.62 7.35 -15.21
N CYS A 199 -3.04 8.26 -16.00
CA CYS A 199 -2.07 9.22 -15.50
C CYS A 199 -2.66 10.50 -14.90
N ALA A 200 -3.99 10.67 -14.84
CA ALA A 200 -4.64 11.87 -14.34
C ALA A 200 -4.23 12.28 -12.90
N VAL A 201 -3.79 11.31 -12.09
CA VAL A 201 -3.30 11.51 -10.70
C VAL A 201 -1.88 12.10 -10.62
N VAL A 202 -1.09 12.00 -11.70
CA VAL A 202 0.33 12.35 -11.68
C VAL A 202 0.58 13.83 -11.42
N PRO A 203 -0.14 14.79 -12.07
CA PRO A 203 0.02 16.20 -11.75
C PRO A 203 -0.31 16.54 -10.30
N GLU A 204 -1.37 15.95 -9.74
CA GLU A 204 -1.75 16.15 -8.33
C GLU A 204 -0.68 15.62 -7.37
N ALA A 205 -0.13 14.44 -7.65
CA ALA A 205 0.98 13.88 -6.87
C ALA A 205 2.22 14.77 -6.91
N LEU A 206 2.60 15.28 -8.09
CA LEU A 206 3.72 16.21 -8.24
C LEU A 206 3.51 17.50 -7.45
N GLU A 207 2.32 18.09 -7.52
CA GLU A 207 1.96 19.29 -6.76
C GLU A 207 2.06 19.05 -5.25
N PHE A 208 1.47 17.94 -4.78
CA PHE A 208 1.49 17.56 -3.37
C PHE A 208 2.93 17.39 -2.87
N TYR A 209 3.77 16.61 -3.57
CA TYR A 209 5.15 16.39 -3.13
C TYR A 209 5.99 17.67 -3.20
N ALA A 210 5.78 18.51 -4.23
CA ALA A 210 6.46 19.79 -4.35
C ALA A 210 6.14 20.72 -3.18
N ARG A 211 4.87 20.77 -2.76
CA ARG A 211 4.40 21.58 -1.64
C ARG A 211 4.90 21.07 -0.29
N GLU A 212 4.81 19.77 -0.04
CA GLU A 212 5.10 19.18 1.27
C GLU A 212 6.59 18.95 1.51
N PHE A 213 7.35 18.56 0.49
CA PHE A 213 8.73 18.09 0.65
C PHE A 213 9.78 18.97 -0.05
N GLY A 214 9.42 19.61 -1.16
CA GLY A 214 10.30 20.52 -1.90
C GLY A 214 10.22 20.32 -3.41
N ALA A 215 10.72 21.31 -4.15
CA ALA A 215 10.59 21.39 -5.61
C ALA A 215 11.02 20.12 -6.35
N TYR A 216 10.34 19.87 -7.48
CA TYR A 216 10.66 18.75 -8.36
C TYR A 216 12.07 18.93 -8.97
N PRO A 217 12.95 17.91 -8.94
CA PRO A 217 14.36 18.06 -9.31
C PRO A 217 14.66 18.03 -10.83
N TYR A 218 13.66 17.86 -11.69
CA TYR A 218 13.83 17.75 -13.15
C TYR A 218 12.92 18.72 -13.91
N ALA A 219 13.18 18.90 -15.21
CA ALA A 219 12.51 19.89 -16.05
C ALA A 219 11.19 19.42 -16.69
N THR A 220 10.98 18.11 -16.84
CA THR A 220 9.73 17.50 -17.34
C THR A 220 9.55 16.13 -16.69
N TYR A 221 8.33 15.60 -16.66
CA TYR A 221 8.09 14.22 -16.22
C TYR A 221 7.33 13.42 -17.28
N LYS A 222 7.78 12.19 -17.53
CA LYS A 222 7.23 11.33 -18.59
C LYS A 222 6.82 9.97 -18.07
N VAL A 223 5.68 9.47 -18.52
CA VAL A 223 5.22 8.11 -18.23
C VAL A 223 5.05 7.37 -19.55
N VAL A 224 5.65 6.19 -19.68
CA VAL A 224 5.56 5.37 -20.89
C VAL A 224 5.02 4.00 -20.53
N PHE A 225 3.91 3.62 -21.16
CA PHE A 225 3.34 2.28 -21.03
C PHE A 225 4.01 1.33 -22.02
N VAL A 226 4.49 0.20 -21.53
CA VAL A 226 5.29 -0.78 -22.28
C VAL A 226 4.66 -2.16 -22.16
N GLU A 227 4.42 -2.80 -23.31
CA GLU A 227 3.87 -4.15 -23.35
C GLU A 227 4.88 -5.18 -22.83
N GLY A 228 4.45 -6.00 -21.87
CA GLY A 228 5.25 -7.10 -21.34
C GLY A 228 6.30 -6.71 -20.30
N LEU A 229 6.38 -5.43 -19.91
CA LEU A 229 7.09 -5.00 -18.71
C LEU A 229 6.27 -5.42 -17.48
N ALA A 230 6.90 -6.14 -16.54
CA ALA A 230 6.27 -6.48 -15.27
C ALA A 230 6.52 -5.37 -14.24
N GLY A 231 5.46 -4.69 -13.80
CA GLY A 231 5.54 -3.66 -12.78
C GLY A 231 5.99 -2.29 -13.29
N VAL A 232 6.85 -1.62 -12.51
CA VAL A 232 7.25 -0.21 -12.75
C VAL A 232 8.75 -0.04 -12.64
N VAL A 233 9.34 0.62 -13.63
CA VAL A 233 10.74 1.02 -13.67
C VAL A 233 10.82 2.55 -13.61
N THR A 234 11.41 3.08 -12.55
CA THR A 234 11.56 4.53 -12.35
C THR A 234 12.95 4.99 -12.74
N CYS A 235 13.01 5.92 -13.69
CA CYS A 235 14.21 6.58 -14.18
C CYS A 235 14.15 8.09 -13.86
N ALA A 236 15.24 8.81 -14.09
CA ALA A 236 15.29 10.27 -13.97
C ALA A 236 14.35 10.93 -14.99
N ALA A 237 13.33 11.65 -14.51
CA ALA A 237 12.32 12.32 -15.34
C ALA A 237 11.46 11.39 -16.22
N LEU A 238 11.51 10.07 -15.98
CA LEU A 238 10.84 9.06 -16.79
C LEU A 238 10.41 7.88 -15.94
N THR A 239 9.19 7.40 -16.13
CA THR A 239 8.72 6.14 -15.54
C THR A 239 8.19 5.23 -16.64
N LEU A 240 8.70 4.01 -16.70
CA LEU A 240 8.17 2.95 -17.56
C LEU A 240 7.21 2.09 -16.73
N VAL A 241 6.01 1.87 -17.26
CA VAL A 241 4.93 1.14 -16.57
C VAL A 241 4.44 0.02 -17.48
N GLY A 242 4.16 -1.15 -16.93
CA GLY A 242 3.50 -2.21 -17.68
C GLY A 242 2.11 -1.79 -18.18
N THR A 243 1.69 -2.34 -19.31
CA THR A 243 0.33 -2.12 -19.85
C THR A 243 -0.78 -2.75 -19.00
N ASP A 244 -0.44 -3.53 -17.97
CA ASP A 244 -1.34 -4.09 -16.97
C ASP A 244 -1.95 -3.04 -16.05
N VAL A 245 -1.25 -1.92 -15.85
CA VAL A 245 -1.75 -0.77 -15.07
C VAL A 245 -2.67 0.13 -15.91
N LEU A 246 -2.63 0.01 -17.25
CA LEU A 246 -3.36 0.87 -18.18
C LEU A 246 -4.84 0.49 -18.23
N HIS A 247 -5.72 1.44 -17.86
CA HIS A 247 -7.15 1.19 -17.69
C HIS A 247 -8.02 2.29 -18.33
N GLY A 248 -9.26 1.94 -18.69
CA GLY A 248 -10.24 2.93 -19.16
C GLY A 248 -10.81 3.79 -18.02
N SER A 249 -11.51 4.87 -18.36
CA SER A 249 -12.15 5.77 -17.39
C SER A 249 -13.29 5.13 -16.58
N ARG A 250 -13.80 3.98 -17.05
CA ARG A 250 -14.94 3.26 -16.46
C ARG A 250 -14.54 2.18 -15.45
N GLU A 251 -13.25 1.92 -15.25
CA GLU A 251 -12.74 0.85 -14.41
C GLU A 251 -12.31 1.38 -13.03
N ILE A 252 -13.07 1.05 -11.98
CA ILE A 252 -12.90 1.65 -10.64
C ILE A 252 -11.65 1.10 -9.94
N GLU A 253 -11.48 -0.22 -9.86
CA GLU A 253 -10.40 -0.85 -9.10
C GLU A 253 -9.04 -0.69 -9.78
N ALA A 254 -9.01 -0.77 -11.11
CA ALA A 254 -7.80 -0.52 -11.87
C ALA A 254 -7.33 0.94 -11.68
N ALA A 255 -8.26 1.91 -11.71
CA ALA A 255 -7.95 3.30 -11.38
C ALA A 255 -7.43 3.45 -9.95
N TYR A 256 -8.02 2.73 -9.01
CA TYR A 256 -7.61 2.76 -7.61
C TYR A 256 -6.18 2.25 -7.40
N GLU A 257 -5.81 1.11 -8.01
CA GLU A 257 -4.45 0.57 -7.93
C GLU A 257 -3.45 1.42 -8.70
N ALA A 258 -3.81 1.90 -9.90
CA ALA A 258 -2.96 2.78 -10.72
C ALA A 258 -2.56 4.06 -9.96
N ARG A 259 -3.50 4.68 -9.23
CA ARG A 259 -3.22 5.88 -8.41
C ARG A 259 -2.11 5.66 -7.39
N ARG A 260 -2.03 4.47 -6.79
CA ARG A 260 -0.98 4.15 -5.82
C ARG A 260 0.35 3.90 -6.51
N VAL A 261 0.31 3.09 -7.56
CA VAL A 261 1.49 2.66 -8.29
C VAL A 261 2.18 3.88 -8.88
N LEU A 262 1.42 4.77 -9.52
CA LEU A 262 1.92 6.04 -10.03
C LEU A 262 2.30 7.02 -8.92
N GLY A 263 1.53 7.11 -7.84
CA GLY A 263 1.87 7.95 -6.68
C GLY A 263 3.24 7.58 -6.07
N LEU A 264 3.54 6.29 -5.96
CA LEU A 264 4.86 5.79 -5.52
C LEU A 264 5.94 6.02 -6.59
N ALA A 265 5.63 5.81 -7.87
CA ALA A 265 6.57 6.04 -8.95
C ALA A 265 7.03 7.50 -9.04
N VAL A 266 6.11 8.44 -8.79
CA VAL A 266 6.41 9.88 -8.68
C VAL A 266 7.26 10.16 -7.44
N ALA A 267 6.93 9.59 -6.27
CA ALA A 267 7.74 9.77 -5.06
C ALA A 267 9.19 9.28 -5.25
N ARG A 268 9.38 8.21 -6.03
CA ARG A 268 10.70 7.66 -6.40
C ARG A 268 11.56 8.61 -7.26
N GLN A 269 10.97 9.68 -7.81
CA GLN A 269 11.74 10.72 -8.49
C GLN A 269 12.60 11.53 -7.50
N TRP A 270 12.08 11.79 -6.29
CA TRP A 270 12.85 12.44 -5.22
C TRP A 270 13.84 11.46 -4.58
N PHE A 271 13.36 10.29 -4.12
CA PHE A 271 14.20 9.25 -3.52
C PHE A 271 14.29 8.04 -4.44
N GLY A 272 15.43 7.87 -5.10
CA GLY A 272 15.67 6.85 -6.10
C GLY A 272 16.40 7.46 -7.29
N ALA A 273 15.72 8.35 -8.01
CA ALA A 273 16.30 9.03 -9.16
C ALA A 273 17.21 10.21 -8.77
N PHE A 274 16.72 11.11 -7.91
CA PHE A 274 17.47 12.29 -7.46
C PHE A 274 18.36 11.99 -6.26
N VAL A 275 17.80 11.51 -5.13
CA VAL A 275 18.58 11.10 -3.96
C VAL A 275 18.86 9.60 -4.02
N GLY A 276 20.14 9.24 -3.97
CA GLY A 276 20.62 7.85 -3.97
C GLY A 276 21.21 7.46 -2.62
N ALA A 277 21.40 6.16 -2.42
CA ALA A 277 22.02 5.60 -1.23
C ALA A 277 23.55 5.77 -1.28
N ALA A 278 24.18 6.04 -0.13
CA ALA A 278 25.64 6.13 -0.03
C ALA A 278 26.32 4.77 -0.13
N ALA A 279 25.68 3.72 0.39
CA ALA A 279 26.09 2.33 0.26
C ALA A 279 24.88 1.41 0.05
N TRP A 280 25.11 0.15 -0.34
CA TRP A 280 24.06 -0.87 -0.49
C TRP A 280 23.22 -1.05 0.78
N GLY A 281 23.88 -0.98 1.95
CA GLY A 281 23.21 -1.03 3.26
C GLY A 281 22.28 0.15 3.55
N ASP A 282 22.30 1.23 2.77
CA ASP A 282 21.45 2.40 2.93
C ASP A 282 20.29 2.43 1.93
N GLN A 283 20.18 1.44 1.05
CA GLN A 283 19.17 1.39 0.00
C GLN A 283 17.74 1.31 0.55
N TRP A 284 17.58 0.74 1.75
CA TRP A 284 16.30 0.74 2.46
C TRP A 284 15.79 2.15 2.76
N LEU A 285 16.67 3.14 2.98
CA LEU A 285 16.25 4.52 3.21
C LEU A 285 15.62 5.11 1.96
N VAL A 286 16.21 4.85 0.80
CA VAL A 286 15.69 5.35 -0.48
C VAL A 286 14.31 4.78 -0.75
N ALA A 287 14.15 3.46 -0.64
CA ALA A 287 12.86 2.79 -0.81
C ALA A 287 11.84 3.22 0.26
N GLY A 288 12.29 3.30 1.52
CA GLY A 288 11.47 3.67 2.65
C GLY A 288 10.97 5.11 2.60
N LEU A 289 11.83 6.09 2.28
CA LEU A 289 11.46 7.50 2.21
C LEU A 289 10.52 7.77 1.04
N ALA A 290 10.73 7.14 -0.12
CA ALA A 290 9.78 7.17 -1.23
C ALA A 290 8.42 6.57 -0.82
N GLY A 291 8.43 5.42 -0.12
CA GLY A 291 7.21 4.79 0.39
C GLY A 291 6.50 5.62 1.46
N PHE A 292 7.25 6.30 2.34
CA PHE A 292 6.70 7.23 3.33
C PHE A 292 6.01 8.42 2.65
N MET A 293 6.67 9.05 1.66
CA MET A 293 6.06 10.11 0.86
C MET A 293 4.77 9.62 0.18
N ALA A 294 4.81 8.45 -0.46
CA ALA A 294 3.65 7.83 -1.10
C ALA A 294 2.52 7.55 -0.11
N ALA A 295 2.83 7.10 1.11
CA ALA A 295 1.82 6.90 2.15
C ALA A 295 1.15 8.22 2.57
N GLN A 296 1.88 9.34 2.63
CA GLN A 296 1.30 10.66 2.89
C GLN A 296 0.44 11.15 1.73
N PHE A 297 0.83 10.86 0.49
CA PHE A 297 -0.01 11.18 -0.67
C PHE A 297 -1.31 10.36 -0.65
N VAL A 298 -1.26 9.07 -0.32
CA VAL A 298 -2.47 8.25 -0.12
C VAL A 298 -3.37 8.86 0.96
N ARG A 299 -2.80 9.36 2.06
CA ARG A 299 -3.57 10.06 3.10
C ARG A 299 -4.29 11.31 2.57
N HIS A 300 -3.61 12.07 1.71
CA HIS A 300 -4.15 13.29 1.11
C HIS A 300 -5.25 12.99 0.09
N HIS A 301 -4.96 12.09 -0.86
CA HIS A 301 -5.83 11.80 -2.00
C HIS A 301 -7.00 10.87 -1.67
N LEU A 302 -6.79 9.87 -0.79
CA LEU A 302 -7.78 8.84 -0.46
C LEU A 302 -8.29 8.91 0.98
N GLY A 303 -7.72 9.81 1.80
CA GLY A 303 -8.12 10.04 3.18
C GLY A 303 -7.34 9.24 4.22
N ALA A 304 -7.43 9.69 5.47
CA ALA A 304 -6.69 9.12 6.60
C ALA A 304 -7.09 7.67 6.93
N ASN A 305 -8.37 7.34 6.79
CA ASN A 305 -8.90 6.01 7.05
C ASN A 305 -8.31 4.96 6.11
N GLU A 306 -8.15 5.31 4.83
CA GLU A 306 -7.53 4.43 3.85
C GLU A 306 -6.05 4.20 4.13
N GLN A 307 -5.31 5.26 4.47
CA GLN A 307 -3.91 5.15 4.86
C GLN A 307 -3.74 4.23 6.07
N ARG A 308 -4.56 4.41 7.12
CA ARG A 308 -4.49 3.59 8.35
C ARG A 308 -4.85 2.13 8.09
N TYR A 309 -5.89 1.88 7.30
CA TYR A 309 -6.27 0.52 6.88
C TYR A 309 -5.08 -0.18 6.21
N ARG A 310 -4.44 0.48 5.25
CA ARG A 310 -3.31 -0.07 4.50
C ARG A 310 -2.10 -0.33 5.36
N LEU A 311 -1.75 0.64 6.19
CA LEU A 311 -0.63 0.50 7.10
C LEU A 311 -0.81 -0.70 8.02
N LYS A 312 -2.01 -0.91 8.58
CA LYS A 312 -2.30 -2.09 9.40
C LYS A 312 -2.10 -3.39 8.61
N ARG A 313 -2.59 -3.45 7.36
CA ARG A 313 -2.39 -4.61 6.47
C ARG A 313 -0.91 -4.82 6.12
N ASP A 314 -0.16 -3.75 5.88
CA ASP A 314 1.29 -3.79 5.58
C ASP A 314 2.09 -4.26 6.79
N MET A 315 1.78 -3.77 7.99
CA MET A 315 2.39 -4.24 9.24
C MET A 315 2.15 -5.73 9.46
N ALA A 316 0.92 -6.22 9.23
CA ALA A 316 0.62 -7.64 9.34
C ALA A 316 1.39 -8.48 8.30
N ARG A 317 1.43 -8.04 7.04
CA ARG A 317 2.21 -8.69 5.96
C ARG A 317 3.70 -8.73 6.28
N MET A 318 4.23 -7.62 6.80
CA MET A 318 5.62 -7.50 7.23
C MET A 318 5.93 -8.49 8.34
N CYS A 319 5.10 -8.56 9.40
CA CYS A 319 5.32 -9.48 10.51
C CYS A 319 5.31 -10.95 10.09
N HIS A 320 4.45 -11.30 9.13
CA HIS A 320 4.40 -12.67 8.58
C HIS A 320 5.62 -12.99 7.70
N ALA A 321 6.11 -12.00 6.94
CA ALA A 321 7.24 -12.17 6.04
C ALA A 321 8.61 -12.10 6.75
N ASP A 322 8.71 -11.38 7.87
CA ASP A 322 9.95 -11.15 8.64
C ASP A 322 10.30 -12.35 9.54
N VAL A 323 10.43 -13.52 8.90
CA VAL A 323 10.90 -14.77 9.49
C VAL A 323 12.05 -15.28 8.64
N ASN A 324 13.22 -15.53 9.25
CA ASN A 324 14.47 -15.88 8.54
C ASN A 324 14.98 -14.82 7.53
N GLN A 325 14.40 -13.61 7.51
CA GLN A 325 14.84 -12.53 6.64
C GLN A 325 16.13 -11.89 7.16
N LYS A 326 16.89 -11.30 6.23
CA LYS A 326 18.04 -10.44 6.56
C LYS A 326 17.55 -9.10 7.12
N PRO A 327 18.35 -8.42 7.97
CA PRO A 327 18.08 -7.04 8.37
C PRO A 327 18.02 -6.08 7.18
N LEU A 328 17.40 -4.91 7.36
CA LEU A 328 17.33 -3.88 6.30
C LEU A 328 18.71 -3.33 5.93
N SER A 329 19.59 -3.23 6.93
CA SER A 329 20.95 -2.73 6.79
C SER A 329 21.89 -3.62 7.60
N TYR A 330 22.97 -4.09 6.98
CA TYR A 330 24.01 -4.86 7.64
C TYR A 330 25.38 -4.62 6.98
N PRO A 331 26.50 -4.90 7.68
CA PRO A 331 27.84 -4.75 7.10
C PRO A 331 28.04 -5.62 5.87
N GLU A 332 28.80 -5.13 4.89
CA GLU A 332 29.14 -5.88 3.65
C GLU A 332 27.93 -6.33 2.83
N GLN A 333 26.81 -5.62 2.95
CA GLN A 333 25.63 -5.85 2.12
C GLN A 333 25.95 -5.59 0.64
N GLY A 334 25.56 -6.54 -0.19
CA GLY A 334 25.58 -6.42 -1.65
C GLY A 334 24.20 -6.02 -2.20
N PRO A 335 24.03 -6.12 -3.52
CA PRO A 335 22.74 -5.97 -4.17
C PRO A 335 21.70 -6.95 -3.61
N TRP A 336 20.45 -6.51 -3.46
CA TRP A 336 19.34 -7.37 -3.05
C TRP A 336 18.98 -8.35 -4.16
N GLU A 337 18.67 -9.56 -3.75
CA GLU A 337 17.94 -10.50 -4.60
C GLU A 337 16.47 -10.05 -4.73
N ALA A 338 15.76 -10.55 -5.76
CA ALA A 338 14.38 -10.12 -6.04
C ALA A 338 13.42 -10.31 -4.84
N GLY A 339 13.58 -11.39 -4.07
CA GLY A 339 12.79 -11.63 -2.85
C GLY A 339 13.12 -10.66 -1.71
N GLU A 340 14.41 -10.33 -1.54
CA GLU A 340 14.88 -9.38 -0.52
C GLU A 340 14.39 -7.97 -0.81
N ALA A 341 14.40 -7.55 -2.08
CA ALA A 341 13.89 -6.26 -2.51
C ALA A 341 12.39 -6.11 -2.21
N ALA A 342 11.57 -7.11 -2.56
CA ALA A 342 10.13 -7.08 -2.28
C ALA A 342 9.83 -6.98 -0.77
N PHE A 343 10.61 -7.67 0.07
CA PHE A 343 10.49 -7.57 1.52
C PHE A 343 10.91 -6.20 2.04
N ALA A 344 12.05 -5.66 1.58
CA ALA A 344 12.54 -4.34 1.98
C ALA A 344 11.57 -3.21 1.58
N GLU A 345 10.92 -3.31 0.41
CA GLU A 345 9.91 -2.35 -0.05
C GLU A 345 8.66 -2.31 0.85
N VAL A 346 8.34 -3.41 1.55
CA VAL A 346 7.24 -3.44 2.54
C VAL A 346 7.72 -2.98 3.91
N LYS A 347 8.88 -3.48 4.38
CA LYS A 347 9.38 -3.21 5.73
C LYS A 347 9.89 -1.78 5.90
N ALA A 348 10.60 -1.22 4.94
CA ALA A 348 11.23 0.09 5.09
C ALA A 348 10.23 1.25 5.32
N PRO A 349 9.10 1.36 4.58
CA PRO A 349 8.11 2.40 4.83
C PRO A 349 7.42 2.24 6.20
N VAL A 350 7.15 1.00 6.64
CA VAL A 350 6.57 0.71 7.95
C VAL A 350 7.51 1.13 9.07
N VAL A 351 8.81 0.79 8.97
CA VAL A 351 9.83 1.19 9.96
C VAL A 351 9.96 2.71 10.03
N LEU A 352 9.92 3.42 8.91
CA LEU A 352 9.96 4.89 8.90
C LEU A 352 8.68 5.50 9.49
N TYR A 353 7.50 4.91 9.25
CA TYR A 353 6.28 5.34 9.91
C TYR A 353 6.39 5.17 11.44
N MET A 354 6.89 4.03 11.92
CA MET A 354 7.08 3.80 13.35
C MET A 354 8.07 4.80 13.95
N LEU A 355 9.16 5.12 13.24
CA LEU A 355 10.11 6.15 13.64
C LEU A 355 9.44 7.54 13.71
N ASP A 356 8.66 7.90 12.69
CA ASP A 356 7.90 9.15 12.63
C ASP A 356 6.99 9.31 13.86
N ARG A 357 6.22 8.27 14.21
CA ARG A 357 5.35 8.30 15.40
C ARG A 357 6.10 8.51 16.69
N ARG A 358 7.22 7.80 16.89
CA ARG A 358 8.07 7.96 18.07
C ARG A 358 8.70 9.36 18.14
N MET A 359 9.07 9.94 17.00
CA MET A 359 9.59 11.30 16.94
C MET A 359 8.53 12.35 17.27
N VAL A 360 7.30 12.17 16.80
CA VAL A 360 6.18 13.08 17.06
C VAL A 360 5.74 13.03 18.52
N LYS A 361 5.70 11.85 19.15
CA LYS A 361 5.34 11.73 20.57
C LYS A 361 6.46 12.16 21.52
N GLY A 362 7.70 11.80 21.20
CA GLY A 362 8.84 12.03 22.09
C GLY A 362 9.45 13.43 21.99
N GLY A 363 9.05 14.25 21.02
CA GLY A 363 9.67 15.54 20.73
C GLY A 363 8.68 16.63 20.35
N VAL A 364 9.18 17.87 20.19
CA VAL A 364 8.40 19.05 19.76
C VAL A 364 8.24 19.12 18.23
N SER A 365 8.80 18.14 17.51
CA SER A 365 8.89 18.15 16.05
C SER A 365 7.69 17.49 15.36
N VAL A 366 7.40 17.94 14.14
CA VAL A 366 6.45 17.33 13.20
C VAL A 366 7.02 16.05 12.54
N GLY A 367 7.86 15.30 13.26
CA GLY A 367 8.45 14.04 12.79
C GLY A 367 9.28 14.16 11.50
N LEU A 368 9.14 13.18 10.62
CA LEU A 368 9.85 13.05 9.35
C LEU A 368 9.43 14.10 8.31
N GLN A 369 8.25 14.71 8.44
CA GLN A 369 7.81 15.79 7.53
C GLN A 369 8.79 16.97 7.52
N ARG A 370 9.53 17.19 8.62
CA ARG A 370 10.59 18.22 8.69
C ARG A 370 11.99 17.69 8.34
N VAL A 371 12.24 16.39 8.49
CA VAL A 371 13.54 15.77 8.16
C VAL A 371 13.72 15.65 6.66
N VAL A 372 12.68 15.18 5.95
CA VAL A 372 12.73 14.89 4.51
C VAL A 372 13.16 16.11 3.67
N PRO A 373 12.58 17.31 3.83
CA PRO A 373 13.05 18.50 3.12
C PRO A 373 14.53 18.80 3.37
N GLY A 374 15.01 18.61 4.60
CA GLY A 374 16.42 18.82 4.94
C GLY A 374 17.37 17.86 4.22
N VAL A 375 16.95 16.60 4.04
CA VAL A 375 17.71 15.60 3.25
C VAL A 375 17.72 15.99 1.77
N LEU A 376 16.59 16.43 1.23
CA LEU A 376 16.48 16.87 -0.17
C LEU A 376 17.36 18.10 -0.45
N VAL A 377 17.38 19.06 0.46
CA VAL A 377 18.26 20.24 0.36
C VAL A 377 19.72 19.82 0.38
N ALA A 378 20.13 18.91 1.27
CA ALA A 378 21.50 18.39 1.28
C ALA A 378 21.87 17.69 -0.04
N ALA A 379 20.93 16.96 -0.65
CA ALA A 379 21.14 16.25 -1.90
C ALA A 379 21.32 17.18 -3.12
N THR A 380 20.83 18.43 -3.07
CA THR A 380 21.14 19.43 -4.12
C THR A 380 22.64 19.70 -4.24
N GLY A 381 23.40 19.54 -3.16
CA GLY A 381 24.87 19.58 -3.16
C GLY A 381 25.55 18.27 -3.60
N GLY A 382 24.80 17.27 -4.08
CA GLY A 382 25.31 15.97 -4.48
C GLY A 382 25.44 14.94 -3.35
N ALA A 383 24.95 15.25 -2.14
CA ALA A 383 25.03 14.32 -1.01
C ALA A 383 24.11 13.10 -1.21
N ALA A 384 24.67 11.90 -1.05
CA ALA A 384 23.91 10.66 -0.93
C ALA A 384 23.38 10.48 0.51
N VAL A 385 22.34 9.66 0.68
CA VAL A 385 21.77 9.37 2.01
C VAL A 385 22.46 8.17 2.65
N ASP A 386 22.90 8.33 3.89
CA ASP A 386 23.46 7.27 4.73
C ASP A 386 22.61 7.06 6.01
N THR A 387 22.55 5.84 6.51
CA THR A 387 21.72 5.48 7.67
C THR A 387 22.16 6.24 8.91
N ALA A 388 23.46 6.36 9.16
CA ALA A 388 23.97 7.04 10.36
C ALA A 388 23.70 8.56 10.32
N GLY A 389 23.91 9.21 9.17
CA GLY A 389 23.62 10.62 8.94
C GLY A 389 22.14 10.95 9.00
N PHE A 390 21.30 10.07 8.45
CA PHE A 390 19.86 10.18 8.58
C PHE A 390 19.41 10.14 10.05
N LEU A 391 19.84 9.13 10.82
CA LEU A 391 19.49 9.01 12.24
C LEU A 391 20.00 10.21 13.08
N ARG A 392 21.20 10.72 12.79
CA ARG A 392 21.71 11.98 13.40
C ARG A 392 20.80 13.16 13.08
N THR A 393 20.32 13.27 11.85
CA THR A 393 19.40 14.33 11.43
C THR A 393 18.06 14.21 12.14
N CYS A 394 17.50 13.00 12.25
CA CYS A 394 16.29 12.73 13.03
C CYS A 394 16.46 13.18 14.48
N ARG A 395 17.56 12.77 15.15
CA ARG A 395 17.87 13.17 16.53
C ARG A 395 17.99 14.69 16.69
N ARG A 396 18.66 15.37 15.75
CA ARG A 396 18.81 16.83 15.77
C ARG A 396 17.46 17.55 15.67
N VAL A 397 16.53 17.00 14.90
CA VAL A 397 15.22 17.62 14.64
C VAL A 397 14.22 17.31 15.74
N SER A 398 14.13 16.06 16.21
CA SER A 398 13.15 15.65 17.23
C SER A 398 13.66 15.73 18.67
N GLY A 399 14.97 15.70 18.90
CA GLY A 399 15.58 15.52 20.21
C GLY A 399 15.58 14.07 20.72
N VAL A 400 14.91 13.14 20.01
CA VAL A 400 14.77 11.73 20.41
C VAL A 400 15.97 10.91 19.90
N ASP A 401 16.58 10.10 20.76
CA ASP A 401 17.63 9.16 20.35
C ASP A 401 17.03 7.91 19.69
N ALA A 402 17.25 7.79 18.37
CA ALA A 402 16.75 6.68 17.57
C ALA A 402 17.70 5.46 17.54
N SER A 403 18.84 5.49 18.25
CA SER A 403 19.86 4.44 18.19
C SER A 403 19.31 3.07 18.63
N ALA A 404 18.58 3.03 19.76
CA ALA A 404 17.95 1.81 20.25
C ALA A 404 16.83 1.29 19.33
N PHE A 405 16.14 2.20 18.63
CA PHE A 405 15.13 1.84 17.64
C PHE A 405 15.77 1.22 16.40
N ALA A 406 16.81 1.85 15.86
CA ALA A 406 17.52 1.36 14.68
C ALA A 406 18.16 -0.02 14.93
N ALA A 407 18.73 -0.24 16.13
CA ALA A 407 19.25 -1.55 16.52
C ALA A 407 18.21 -2.67 16.44
N GLN A 408 16.93 -2.38 16.72
CA GLN A 408 15.86 -3.37 16.74
C GLN A 408 15.23 -3.58 15.35
N TRP A 409 15.00 -2.52 14.59
CA TRP A 409 14.17 -2.56 13.37
C TRP A 409 14.95 -2.46 12.06
N VAL A 410 16.15 -1.88 12.10
CA VAL A 410 16.99 -1.65 10.90
C VAL A 410 18.13 -2.68 10.85
N PHE A 411 18.87 -2.82 11.95
CA PHE A 411 20.07 -3.67 12.03
C PHE A 411 19.78 -5.10 12.51
N ALA A 412 18.53 -5.41 12.84
CA ALA A 412 18.08 -6.74 13.23
C ALA A 412 16.82 -7.15 12.45
N SER A 413 16.53 -8.46 12.48
CA SER A 413 15.35 -9.04 11.83
C SER A 413 14.40 -9.67 12.84
N GLY A 414 13.18 -9.95 12.38
CA GLY A 414 12.09 -10.43 13.20
C GLY A 414 11.22 -9.31 13.77
N CYS A 415 10.05 -9.72 14.24
CA CYS A 415 9.05 -8.87 14.88
C CYS A 415 8.71 -9.43 16.27
N PRO A 416 8.25 -8.60 17.21
CA PRO A 416 7.74 -9.06 18.48
C PRO A 416 6.39 -9.77 18.30
N VAL A 417 6.21 -10.85 19.05
CA VAL A 417 4.94 -11.55 19.25
C VAL A 417 4.52 -11.30 20.69
N PHE A 418 3.38 -10.64 20.89
CA PHE A 418 2.88 -10.27 22.20
C PHE A 418 1.65 -11.10 22.55
N HIS A 419 1.70 -11.79 23.70
CA HIS A 419 0.52 -12.39 24.32
C HIS A 419 0.11 -11.51 25.49
N VAL A 420 -1.06 -10.88 25.36
CA VAL A 420 -1.56 -9.89 26.32
C VAL A 420 -2.70 -10.50 27.12
N GLY A 421 -2.50 -10.60 28.43
CA GLY A 421 -3.56 -10.90 29.40
C GLY A 421 -3.87 -9.67 30.25
N TYR A 422 -5.09 -9.56 30.75
CA TYR A 422 -5.47 -8.48 31.67
C TYR A 422 -6.30 -9.00 32.84
N ALA A 423 -6.18 -8.33 33.99
CA ALA A 423 -6.98 -8.59 35.17
C ALA A 423 -7.33 -7.27 35.86
N PHE A 424 -8.56 -7.14 36.37
CA PHE A 424 -8.97 -5.95 37.11
C PHE A 424 -8.84 -6.15 38.62
N ASN A 425 -7.97 -5.39 39.26
CA ASN A 425 -7.78 -5.42 40.71
C ASN A 425 -8.76 -4.47 41.41
N ARG A 426 -9.89 -5.00 41.87
CA ARG A 426 -10.95 -4.23 42.56
C ARG A 426 -10.51 -3.54 43.84
N LYS A 427 -9.48 -4.05 44.53
CA LYS A 427 -8.98 -3.45 45.79
C LYS A 427 -8.13 -2.22 45.50
N LYS A 428 -7.28 -2.29 44.47
CA LYS A 428 -6.40 -1.20 44.06
C LYS A 428 -7.05 -0.22 43.08
N LEU A 429 -8.18 -0.60 42.46
CA LEU A 429 -8.76 0.12 41.34
C LEU A 429 -7.71 0.34 40.24
N ALA A 430 -7.13 -0.77 39.79
CA ALA A 430 -6.13 -0.77 38.73
C ALA A 430 -6.36 -1.95 37.78
N VAL A 431 -6.09 -1.73 36.50
CA VAL A 431 -6.03 -2.78 35.49
C VAL A 431 -4.60 -3.30 35.45
N GLU A 432 -4.41 -4.55 35.81
CA GLU A 432 -3.13 -5.25 35.73
C GLU A 432 -3.03 -5.90 34.35
N ILE A 433 -2.15 -5.37 33.49
CA ILE A 433 -1.86 -5.90 32.15
C ILE A 433 -0.59 -6.75 32.24
N THR A 434 -0.68 -8.01 31.83
CA THR A 434 0.46 -8.92 31.72
C THR A 434 0.79 -9.13 30.25
N LEU A 435 2.04 -8.84 29.88
CA LEU A 435 2.55 -8.95 28.52
C LEU A 435 3.63 -10.03 28.47
N HIS A 436 3.37 -11.14 27.78
CA HIS A 436 4.41 -12.11 27.43
C HIS A 436 4.96 -11.82 26.04
N GLN A 437 6.27 -11.74 25.91
CA GLN A 437 6.96 -11.37 24.69
C GLN A 437 7.78 -12.55 24.13
N GLU A 438 7.51 -12.85 22.86
CA GLU A 438 8.27 -13.75 22.02
C GLU A 438 8.74 -13.03 20.74
N SER A 439 9.53 -13.72 19.91
CA SER A 439 10.01 -13.20 18.63
C SER A 439 9.52 -14.10 17.50
N THR A 440 9.16 -13.54 16.36
CA THR A 440 8.87 -14.32 15.14
C THR A 440 10.06 -15.19 14.72
N ASN A 441 11.28 -14.76 15.05
CA ASN A 441 12.51 -15.52 14.81
C ASN A 441 12.84 -16.54 15.92
N ALA A 442 11.94 -16.81 16.87
CA ALA A 442 12.17 -17.83 17.91
C ALA A 442 12.48 -19.23 17.34
N ARG A 443 11.95 -19.54 16.16
CA ARG A 443 12.21 -20.80 15.42
C ARG A 443 13.01 -20.58 14.14
N ALA A 444 13.69 -19.45 14.01
CA ALA A 444 14.51 -19.16 12.84
C ALA A 444 15.72 -20.11 12.79
N THR A 445 16.05 -20.56 11.58
CA THR A 445 17.19 -21.45 11.31
C THR A 445 18.37 -20.69 10.71
N ALA A 446 18.13 -19.50 10.16
CA ALA A 446 19.16 -18.71 9.51
C ALA A 446 20.08 -18.04 10.55
N PRO A 447 21.42 -18.00 10.34
CA PRO A 447 22.37 -17.51 11.33
C PRO A 447 22.26 -16.01 11.62
N TRP A 448 21.72 -15.23 10.67
CA TRP A 448 21.45 -13.80 10.81
C TRP A 448 20.11 -13.50 11.50
N ALA A 449 19.19 -14.46 11.54
CA ALA A 449 17.86 -14.29 12.11
C ALA A 449 17.86 -14.78 13.56
N ARG A 450 18.32 -13.90 14.47
CA ARG A 450 18.35 -14.20 15.91
C ARG A 450 17.07 -13.74 16.58
N ALA A 451 16.52 -14.59 17.45
CA ALA A 451 15.45 -14.19 18.34
C ALA A 451 15.95 -13.07 19.27
N GLN A 452 15.23 -11.95 19.29
CA GLN A 452 15.51 -10.83 20.17
C GLN A 452 14.24 -10.35 20.86
N LEU A 453 14.40 -9.74 22.03
CA LEU A 453 13.35 -9.02 22.71
C LEU A 453 13.42 -7.54 22.34
N PHE A 454 12.25 -6.95 22.18
CA PHE A 454 12.04 -5.57 21.81
C PHE A 454 11.68 -4.73 23.03
N ALA A 455 12.01 -3.45 22.96
CA ALA A 455 11.75 -2.46 23.99
C ALA A 455 11.31 -1.11 23.40
N GLY A 456 10.47 -0.41 24.15
CA GLY A 456 9.93 0.89 23.81
C GLY A 456 8.56 1.13 24.46
N GLN A 457 8.03 2.32 24.24
CA GLN A 457 6.71 2.69 24.73
C GLN A 457 5.61 2.16 23.80
N MET A 458 4.53 1.65 24.38
CA MET A 458 3.31 1.23 23.68
C MET A 458 2.12 1.91 24.34
N THR A 459 1.17 2.38 23.55
CA THR A 459 -0.03 3.06 24.07
C THR A 459 -1.19 2.07 24.16
N ALA A 460 -1.71 1.86 25.37
CA ALA A 460 -2.93 1.11 25.63
C ALA A 460 -4.08 2.09 25.90
N ARG A 461 -5.19 1.92 25.18
CA ARG A 461 -6.40 2.73 25.32
C ARG A 461 -7.47 1.90 26.01
N ILE A 462 -7.97 2.38 27.15
CA ILE A 462 -9.01 1.71 27.94
C ILE A 462 -10.24 2.61 27.93
N ARG A 463 -11.36 2.11 27.42
CA ARG A 463 -12.62 2.85 27.52
C ARG A 463 -13.34 2.45 28.78
N GLU A 464 -13.35 3.36 29.74
CA GLU A 464 -13.93 3.12 31.06
C GLU A 464 -15.45 3.32 31.06
N ALA A 465 -16.06 3.04 32.21
CA ALA A 465 -17.50 3.08 32.43
C ALA A 465 -18.17 4.46 32.26
N ASP A 466 -17.37 5.53 32.29
CA ASP A 466 -17.82 6.90 32.03
C ASP A 466 -18.00 7.20 30.54
N GLY A 467 -17.61 6.26 29.67
CA GLY A 467 -17.65 6.41 28.21
C GLY A 467 -16.41 7.08 27.63
N THR A 468 -15.46 7.55 28.45
CA THR A 468 -14.22 8.21 28.02
C THR A 468 -13.13 7.18 27.74
N PRO A 469 -12.49 7.21 26.56
CA PRO A 469 -11.29 6.43 26.31
C PRO A 469 -10.06 7.12 26.95
N TYR A 470 -9.44 6.45 27.92
CA TYR A 470 -8.18 6.89 28.54
C TYR A 470 -6.99 6.22 27.88
N GLU A 471 -5.94 7.00 27.63
CA GLU A 471 -4.68 6.50 27.06
C GLU A 471 -3.63 6.34 28.15
N HIS A 472 -2.98 5.17 28.14
CA HIS A 472 -1.97 4.79 29.10
C HIS A 472 -0.71 4.33 28.36
N VAL A 473 0.43 4.89 28.74
CA VAL A 473 1.72 4.55 28.14
C VAL A 473 2.37 3.42 28.93
N LEU A 474 2.61 2.30 28.26
CA LEU A 474 3.28 1.11 28.78
C LEU A 474 4.73 1.11 28.32
N ASP A 475 5.68 1.14 29.26
CA ASP A 475 7.12 1.10 28.95
C ASP A 475 7.62 -0.35 28.87
N ILE A 476 7.60 -0.93 27.66
CA ILE A 476 8.02 -2.32 27.43
C ILE A 476 9.55 -2.40 27.52
N ARG A 477 10.04 -3.22 28.44
CA ARG A 477 11.45 -3.54 28.62
C ARG A 477 11.83 -4.83 27.90
N ARG A 478 13.14 -5.10 27.78
CA ARG A 478 13.68 -6.35 27.18
C ARG A 478 13.55 -7.52 28.15
N GLU A 479 12.31 -7.85 28.50
CA GLU A 479 11.94 -8.90 29.44
C GLU A 479 10.87 -9.80 28.79
N HIS A 480 10.90 -11.10 29.09
CA HIS A 480 9.93 -12.04 28.55
C HIS A 480 8.52 -11.82 29.11
N VAL A 481 8.40 -11.34 30.35
CA VAL A 481 7.13 -11.04 31.00
C VAL A 481 7.18 -9.64 31.58
N GLY A 482 6.38 -8.73 31.02
CA GLY A 482 6.11 -7.42 31.59
C GLY A 482 4.79 -7.44 32.37
N ARG A 483 4.77 -6.80 33.55
CA ARG A 483 3.54 -6.54 34.31
C ARG A 483 3.37 -5.04 34.46
N PHE A 484 2.22 -4.52 34.06
CA PHE A 484 1.90 -3.11 34.09
C PHE A 484 0.66 -2.90 34.94
N GLU A 485 0.74 -1.98 35.89
CA GLU A 485 -0.39 -1.57 36.70
C GLU A 485 -0.89 -0.22 36.17
N VAL A 486 -2.06 -0.24 35.54
CA VAL A 486 -2.68 0.94 34.95
C VAL A 486 -3.75 1.45 35.91
N GLN A 487 -3.60 2.69 36.37
CA GLN A 487 -4.54 3.29 37.30
C GLN A 487 -5.89 3.51 36.62
N PHE A 488 -6.96 3.06 37.30
CA PHE A 488 -8.34 3.25 36.85
C PHE A 488 -8.81 4.66 37.22
N ASN A 489 -9.29 5.44 36.25
CA ASN A 489 -9.56 6.86 36.42
C ASN A 489 -10.96 7.13 36.98
N THR A 490 -11.93 6.27 36.68
CA THR A 490 -13.31 6.45 37.10
C THR A 490 -13.54 6.04 38.55
N LYS A 491 -14.17 6.94 39.32
CA LYS A 491 -14.59 6.68 40.72
C LYS A 491 -15.70 5.63 40.82
N TYR A 492 -16.48 5.44 39.75
CA TYR A 492 -17.59 4.49 39.72
C TYR A 492 -17.11 3.12 39.30
N LYS A 493 -17.38 2.11 40.14
CA LYS A 493 -16.94 0.73 39.91
C LYS A 493 -17.79 -0.05 38.90
N ARG A 494 -18.87 0.55 38.37
CA ARG A 494 -19.84 -0.10 37.46
C ARG A 494 -20.32 0.87 36.39
N ILE A 495 -20.53 0.34 35.19
CA ILE A 495 -21.18 1.01 34.08
C ILE A 495 -22.61 1.38 34.48
N ARG A 496 -22.89 2.68 34.65
CA ARG A 496 -24.20 3.19 35.05
C ARG A 496 -25.13 3.35 33.83
N ARG A 497 -25.37 2.27 33.07
CA ARG A 497 -26.33 2.28 31.94
C ARG A 497 -27.79 2.41 32.39
N SER A 498 -28.08 2.08 33.65
CA SER A 498 -29.46 1.94 34.15
C SER A 498 -30.22 3.26 34.26
N THR A 499 -29.62 4.40 34.64
CA THR A 499 -30.44 5.59 34.98
C THR A 499 -30.90 6.37 33.75
N ARG A 500 -30.07 6.48 32.71
CA ARG A 500 -30.35 7.36 31.54
C ARG A 500 -31.29 6.72 30.51
N ARG A 501 -31.09 5.44 30.16
CA ARG A 501 -32.01 4.70 29.27
C ARG A 501 -33.37 4.40 29.94
N PHE A 502 -33.38 4.16 31.25
CA PHE A 502 -34.63 4.03 32.01
C PHE A 502 -35.37 5.37 32.12
N HIS A 503 -34.66 6.47 32.42
CA HIS A 503 -35.26 7.82 32.38
C HIS A 503 -35.74 8.20 30.99
N MET A 504 -34.98 7.90 29.92
CA MET A 504 -35.43 8.18 28.56
C MET A 504 -36.60 7.30 28.13
N ARG A 505 -36.68 6.04 28.56
CA ARG A 505 -37.89 5.21 28.37
C ARG A 505 -39.07 5.73 29.17
N GLN A 506 -38.87 6.18 30.41
CA GLN A 506 -39.91 6.84 31.21
C GLN A 506 -40.34 8.17 30.59
N MET A 507 -39.40 8.96 30.07
CA MET A 507 -39.68 10.25 29.44
C MET A 507 -40.28 10.10 28.06
N ALA A 508 -39.91 9.08 27.28
CA ALA A 508 -40.55 8.74 26.02
C ALA A 508 -41.96 8.20 26.26
N ALA A 509 -42.16 7.29 27.23
CA ALA A 509 -43.49 6.82 27.62
C ALA A 509 -44.38 7.96 28.18
N ALA A 510 -43.79 8.88 28.96
CA ALA A 510 -44.50 10.07 29.46
C ALA A 510 -44.79 11.09 28.36
N ALA A 511 -43.89 11.27 27.38
CA ALA A 511 -44.09 12.15 26.23
C ALA A 511 -45.16 11.59 25.28
N GLU A 512 -45.25 10.26 25.16
CA GLU A 512 -46.29 9.54 24.43
C GLU A 512 -47.66 9.66 25.13
N GLU A 513 -47.71 9.60 26.47
CA GLU A 513 -48.92 9.91 27.25
C GLU A 513 -49.34 11.38 27.16
N LEU A 514 -48.38 12.31 27.04
CA LEU A 514 -48.62 13.76 27.00
C LEU A 514 -48.75 14.34 25.58
N ASN A 515 -48.57 13.50 24.54
CA ASN A 515 -48.63 13.88 23.13
C ASN A 515 -47.72 15.08 22.76
N ILE A 516 -46.53 15.14 23.36
CA ILE A 516 -45.54 16.22 23.14
C ILE A 516 -44.52 15.75 22.09
N ASN A 517 -44.28 16.58 21.05
CA ASN A 517 -43.27 16.31 20.03
C ASN A 517 -41.89 16.08 20.66
N ALA A 518 -41.27 14.93 20.36
CA ALA A 518 -39.96 14.53 20.85
C ALA A 518 -38.83 15.55 20.51
N GLU A 519 -38.99 16.33 19.44
CA GLU A 519 -38.06 17.41 19.05
C GLU A 519 -37.97 18.55 20.08
N VAL A 520 -39.01 18.80 20.88
CA VAL A 520 -39.01 19.89 21.89
C VAL A 520 -38.23 19.49 23.15
N LEU A 521 -37.98 18.20 23.36
CA LEU A 521 -37.31 17.64 24.54
C LEU A 521 -35.79 17.49 24.40
N GLY A 522 -35.21 17.84 23.24
CA GLY A 522 -33.75 17.77 23.03
C GLY A 522 -33.17 16.36 23.13
N LEU A 523 -33.95 15.34 22.73
CA LEU A 523 -33.58 13.92 22.71
C LEU A 523 -32.77 13.52 21.46
N ASP A 524 -32.07 14.47 20.83
CA ASP A 524 -31.13 14.17 19.76
C ASP A 524 -29.81 13.67 20.38
N ASP A 525 -29.76 12.38 20.66
CA ASP A 525 -28.54 11.62 20.98
C ASP A 525 -27.64 11.56 19.73
N GLU A 526 -26.94 12.65 19.39
CA GLU A 526 -25.88 12.59 18.37
C GLU A 526 -24.69 11.71 18.81
N ASP A 527 -24.55 11.40 20.12
CA ASP A 527 -23.31 10.85 20.68
C ASP A 527 -23.31 9.35 21.05
N ASP A 528 -24.46 8.64 21.16
CA ASP A 528 -24.46 7.33 21.86
C ASP A 528 -25.03 6.10 21.11
N SER A 529 -25.30 6.18 19.81
CA SER A 529 -25.46 4.96 18.98
C SER A 529 -25.04 5.16 17.53
N ASN A 530 -23.73 5.04 17.27
CA ASN A 530 -23.23 5.10 15.90
C ASN A 530 -23.70 3.93 15.03
N ILE A 531 -24.39 2.91 15.53
CA ILE A 531 -24.90 1.79 14.71
C ILE A 531 -26.35 1.42 15.10
N ALA A 532 -27.26 2.40 15.18
CA ALA A 532 -28.69 2.14 15.29
C ALA A 532 -29.34 2.07 13.90
N LEU A 533 -29.12 0.97 13.17
CA LEU A 533 -29.75 0.74 11.86
C LEU A 533 -31.27 0.48 11.95
N PHE A 534 -31.76 0.12 13.14
CA PHE A 534 -33.16 -0.15 13.37
C PHE A 534 -33.63 0.81 14.45
N GLY A 535 -34.53 1.73 14.10
CA GLY A 535 -35.28 2.47 15.10
C GLY A 535 -35.80 1.48 16.14
N ALA A 536 -35.67 1.81 17.42
CA ALA A 536 -35.82 0.87 18.53
C ALA A 536 -37.22 0.20 18.63
N GLU A 537 -38.16 0.55 17.75
CA GLU A 537 -39.60 0.42 17.94
C GLU A 537 -40.28 -0.65 17.06
N ASN A 538 -39.68 -1.08 15.94
CA ASN A 538 -40.33 -2.08 15.06
C ASN A 538 -39.95 -3.54 15.43
N ALA A 539 -40.69 -4.13 16.38
CA ALA A 539 -40.54 -5.54 16.76
C ALA A 539 -40.66 -6.52 15.57
N ALA A 540 -41.45 -6.18 14.56
CA ALA A 540 -41.58 -6.97 13.34
C ALA A 540 -40.29 -7.00 12.51
N GLU A 541 -39.61 -5.86 12.35
CA GLU A 541 -38.34 -5.80 11.62
C GLU A 541 -37.23 -6.55 12.35
N LYS A 542 -37.18 -6.48 13.69
CA LYS A 542 -36.21 -7.23 14.48
C LYS A 542 -36.35 -8.74 14.29
N ARG A 543 -37.59 -9.26 14.28
CA ARG A 543 -37.87 -10.67 14.01
C ARG A 543 -37.47 -11.08 12.59
N ASP A 544 -37.85 -10.27 11.61
CA ASP A 544 -37.53 -10.49 10.20
C ASP A 544 -36.00 -10.52 9.98
N TRP A 545 -35.25 -9.64 10.64
CA TRP A 545 -33.79 -9.63 10.56
C TRP A 545 -33.10 -10.70 11.41
N ARG A 546 -33.85 -11.45 12.24
CA ARG A 546 -33.30 -12.37 13.26
C ARG A 546 -32.26 -11.67 14.13
N VAL A 547 -32.55 -10.43 14.52
CA VAL A 547 -31.68 -9.63 15.38
C VAL A 547 -31.60 -10.33 16.73
N VAL A 548 -30.40 -10.74 17.10
CA VAL A 548 -30.08 -11.22 18.43
C VAL A 548 -29.31 -10.12 19.12
N GLU A 549 -29.91 -9.54 20.16
CA GLU A 549 -29.19 -8.62 21.04
C GLU A 549 -28.36 -9.43 22.04
N TRP A 550 -27.35 -8.78 22.62
CA TRP A 550 -26.60 -9.32 23.74
C TRP A 550 -27.56 -9.62 24.90
N GLY A 551 -27.48 -10.81 25.51
CA GLY A 551 -28.46 -11.29 26.49
C GLY A 551 -28.43 -10.51 27.82
N GLU A 552 -29.39 -10.76 28.71
CA GLU A 552 -29.39 -10.16 30.05
C GLU A 552 -28.13 -10.51 30.85
N ASP A 553 -27.60 -11.73 30.72
CA ASP A 553 -26.34 -12.14 31.34
C ASP A 553 -25.12 -11.42 30.75
N ASP A 554 -25.12 -11.10 29.45
CA ASP A 554 -24.05 -10.35 28.78
C ASP A 554 -24.15 -8.85 29.08
N GLU A 555 -25.37 -8.31 29.16
CA GLU A 555 -25.63 -6.95 29.59
C GLU A 555 -25.34 -6.76 31.08
N GLU A 556 -25.60 -7.75 31.93
CA GLU A 556 -25.22 -7.76 33.34
C GLU A 556 -23.72 -8.01 33.50
N SER A 557 -23.10 -8.81 32.63
CA SER A 557 -21.64 -8.96 32.55
C SER A 557 -20.96 -7.68 32.08
N LEU A 558 -21.55 -6.95 31.13
CA LEU A 558 -21.07 -5.64 30.67
C LEU A 558 -21.40 -4.54 31.69
N ALA A 559 -22.52 -4.61 32.43
CA ALA A 559 -22.85 -3.68 33.51
C ALA A 559 -22.02 -3.93 34.77
N SER A 560 -21.60 -5.17 35.00
CA SER A 560 -20.67 -5.57 36.05
C SER A 560 -19.21 -5.46 35.62
N ALA A 561 -18.93 -5.39 34.32
CA ALA A 561 -17.63 -5.04 33.77
C ALA A 561 -17.28 -3.61 34.18
N THR A 562 -16.00 -3.41 34.44
CA THR A 562 -15.47 -2.16 34.97
C THR A 562 -15.08 -1.20 33.84
N PHE A 563 -14.73 -1.73 32.68
CA PHE A 563 -14.46 -1.00 31.44
C PHE A 563 -15.18 -1.69 30.26
N GLU A 564 -15.46 -0.93 29.20
CA GLU A 564 -16.18 -1.42 28.02
C GLU A 564 -15.28 -2.23 27.09
N TRP A 565 -14.05 -1.79 26.87
CA TRP A 565 -13.05 -2.49 26.05
C TRP A 565 -11.64 -1.97 26.35
N ILE A 566 -10.64 -2.80 26.03
CA ILE A 566 -9.22 -2.43 26.04
C ILE A 566 -8.68 -2.58 24.63
N ARG A 567 -7.91 -1.60 24.19
CA ARG A 567 -7.18 -1.63 22.92
C ARG A 567 -5.71 -1.42 23.17
N MET A 568 -4.90 -2.32 22.63
CA MET A 568 -3.44 -2.24 22.67
C MET A 568 -2.92 -1.60 21.38
N ASP A 569 -1.81 -0.86 21.47
CA ASP A 569 -1.15 -0.13 20.38
C ASP A 569 -2.08 0.78 19.55
N SER A 570 -2.74 1.74 20.20
CA SER A 570 -3.71 2.65 19.55
C SER A 570 -3.12 3.49 18.40
N ASP A 571 -1.82 3.78 18.43
CA ASP A 571 -1.15 4.66 17.46
C ASP A 571 -0.40 3.94 16.34
N LEU A 572 -0.39 2.59 16.35
CA LEU A 572 0.38 1.76 15.43
C LEU A 572 1.88 2.05 15.51
N GLU A 573 2.42 2.10 16.72
CA GLU A 573 3.84 2.33 17.00
C GLU A 573 4.67 1.04 16.95
N TRP A 574 3.98 -0.10 16.86
CA TRP A 574 4.54 -1.44 16.91
C TRP A 574 4.05 -2.28 15.74
N ALA A 575 4.97 -2.67 14.87
CA ALA A 575 4.72 -3.76 13.96
C ALA A 575 4.94 -5.08 14.70
N CYS A 576 3.84 -5.66 15.19
CA CYS A 576 3.86 -6.86 16.00
C CYS A 576 2.74 -7.84 15.61
N VAL A 577 2.93 -9.12 15.95
CA VAL A 577 1.82 -10.06 16.06
C VAL A 577 1.27 -9.95 17.48
N MET A 578 -0.01 -9.64 17.61
CA MET A 578 -0.64 -9.44 18.91
C MET A 578 -1.74 -10.45 19.14
N HIS A 579 -1.54 -11.31 20.14
CA HIS A 579 -2.53 -12.21 20.68
C HIS A 579 -3.16 -11.56 21.90
N PHE A 580 -4.34 -10.97 21.70
CA PHE A 580 -5.12 -10.33 22.74
C PHE A 580 -6.54 -10.87 22.69
N GLU A 581 -6.99 -11.44 23.79
CA GLU A 581 -8.31 -12.01 23.92
C GLU A 581 -9.13 -11.17 24.90
N GLN A 582 -10.35 -10.80 24.48
CA GLN A 582 -11.37 -10.21 25.32
C GLN A 582 -12.72 -10.82 24.92
N PRO A 583 -13.75 -10.78 25.79
CA PRO A 583 -15.08 -11.27 25.48
C PRO A 583 -15.65 -10.65 24.19
N ASP A 584 -16.49 -11.41 23.48
CA ASP A 584 -17.10 -11.00 22.21
C ASP A 584 -17.94 -9.73 22.34
N PHE A 585 -18.65 -9.53 23.46
CA PHE A 585 -19.38 -8.28 23.72
C PHE A 585 -18.47 -7.05 23.83
N MET A 586 -17.21 -7.19 24.28
CA MET A 586 -16.25 -6.08 24.33
C MET A 586 -15.75 -5.73 22.92
N TRP A 587 -15.47 -6.74 22.10
CA TRP A 587 -15.15 -6.53 20.68
C TRP A 587 -16.29 -5.86 19.92
N ALA A 588 -17.54 -6.27 20.19
CA ALA A 588 -18.71 -5.64 19.61
C ALA A 588 -18.86 -4.17 20.06
N ALA A 589 -18.60 -3.86 21.33
CA ALA A 589 -18.60 -2.50 21.84
C ALA A 589 -17.49 -1.64 21.19
N GLN A 590 -16.28 -2.19 21.01
CA GLN A 590 -15.18 -1.53 20.32
C GLN A 590 -15.55 -1.23 18.85
N LEU A 591 -16.12 -2.20 18.14
CA LEU A 591 -16.55 -2.04 16.75
C LEU A 591 -17.62 -0.94 16.57
N GLN A 592 -18.57 -0.85 17.49
CA GLN A 592 -19.67 0.12 17.39
C GLN A 592 -19.28 1.52 17.85
N LYS A 593 -18.37 1.64 18.82
CA LYS A 593 -18.15 2.91 19.53
C LYS A 593 -16.78 3.54 19.30
N ASP A 594 -15.76 2.80 18.83
CA ASP A 594 -14.48 3.40 18.46
C ASP A 594 -14.59 4.02 17.05
N ARG A 595 -14.04 5.21 16.89
CA ARG A 595 -14.00 5.95 15.62
C ARG A 595 -12.78 5.58 14.77
N ASP A 596 -11.77 4.92 15.35
CA ASP A 596 -10.59 4.50 14.62
C ASP A 596 -10.85 3.24 13.78
N VAL A 597 -10.62 3.35 12.48
CA VAL A 597 -10.74 2.26 11.52
C VAL A 597 -9.92 1.04 11.93
N VAL A 598 -8.73 1.22 12.50
CA VAL A 598 -7.87 0.10 12.90
C VAL A 598 -8.49 -0.69 14.05
N ALA A 599 -9.09 -0.01 15.03
CA ALA A 599 -9.81 -0.65 16.12
C ALA A 599 -11.00 -1.46 15.62
N GLN A 600 -11.72 -0.92 14.63
CA GLN A 600 -12.85 -1.59 14.01
C GLN A 600 -12.40 -2.83 13.22
N LEU A 601 -11.29 -2.75 12.48
CA LEU A 601 -10.72 -3.91 11.78
C LEU A 601 -10.30 -5.01 12.73
N ASP A 602 -9.60 -4.68 13.81
CA ASP A 602 -9.17 -5.65 14.82
C ASP A 602 -10.40 -6.31 15.50
N ALA A 603 -11.46 -5.55 15.75
CA ALA A 603 -12.70 -6.09 16.30
C ALA A 603 -13.44 -7.00 15.31
N VAL A 604 -13.51 -6.65 14.02
CA VAL A 604 -14.06 -7.52 12.97
C VAL A 604 -13.25 -8.81 12.87
N ASP A 605 -11.92 -8.70 12.92
CA ASP A 605 -11.01 -9.85 12.82
C ASP A 605 -11.16 -10.80 14.01
N ALA A 606 -11.37 -10.27 15.22
CA ALA A 606 -11.65 -11.07 16.42
C ALA A 606 -13.04 -11.73 16.37
N LEU A 607 -14.09 -10.98 16.04
CA LEU A 607 -15.48 -11.47 16.00
C LEU A 607 -15.68 -12.59 14.97
N GLN A 608 -14.91 -12.63 13.89
CA GLN A 608 -15.01 -13.72 12.91
C GLN A 608 -14.56 -15.09 13.48
N HIS A 609 -13.75 -15.08 14.55
CA HIS A 609 -13.25 -16.28 15.24
C HIS A 609 -14.07 -16.64 16.49
N LEU A 610 -15.01 -15.78 16.90
CA LEU A 610 -15.88 -15.95 18.05
C LEU A 610 -17.34 -16.07 17.58
N PRO A 611 -17.78 -17.27 17.14
CA PRO A 611 -19.08 -17.43 16.52
C PRO A 611 -20.23 -17.28 17.52
N SER A 612 -20.92 -16.13 17.49
CA SER A 612 -22.17 -15.91 18.22
C SER A 612 -23.22 -15.22 17.34
N ALA A 613 -24.49 -15.48 17.62
CA ALA A 613 -25.60 -14.85 16.87
C ALA A 613 -25.66 -13.33 17.10
N ALA A 614 -25.26 -12.87 18.30
CA ALA A 614 -25.13 -11.46 18.63
C ALA A 614 -23.95 -10.80 17.89
N ALA A 615 -22.82 -11.51 17.73
CA ALA A 615 -21.71 -11.07 16.88
C ALA A 615 -22.15 -10.93 15.40
N ALA A 616 -22.87 -11.90 14.87
CA ALA A 616 -23.42 -11.83 13.50
C ALA A 616 -24.37 -10.64 13.32
N THR A 617 -25.21 -10.35 14.31
CA THR A 617 -26.09 -9.17 14.30
C THR A 617 -25.27 -7.88 14.32
N THR A 618 -24.23 -7.80 15.14
CA THR A 618 -23.32 -6.64 15.24
C THR A 618 -22.64 -6.38 13.90
N LEU A 619 -22.05 -7.41 13.28
CA LEU A 619 -21.43 -7.31 11.97
C LEU A 619 -22.44 -6.91 10.90
N MET A 620 -23.65 -7.49 10.88
CA MET A 620 -24.71 -7.09 9.96
C MET A 620 -25.04 -5.60 10.06
N ARG A 621 -25.16 -5.07 11.28
CA ARG A 621 -25.41 -3.63 11.46
C ARG A 621 -24.24 -2.78 10.94
N THR A 622 -23.00 -3.23 11.12
CA THR A 622 -21.82 -2.50 10.61
C THR A 622 -21.79 -2.44 9.09
N VAL A 623 -22.10 -3.54 8.39
CA VAL A 623 -22.18 -3.58 6.91
C VAL A 623 -23.25 -2.63 6.40
N MET A 624 -24.34 -2.48 7.14
CA MET A 624 -25.48 -1.67 6.77
C MET A 624 -25.39 -0.20 7.20
N ASP A 625 -24.43 0.19 8.04
CA ASP A 625 -24.25 1.59 8.38
C ASP A 625 -23.38 2.29 7.32
N ALA A 626 -23.93 3.32 6.68
CA ALA A 626 -23.23 4.09 5.66
C ALA A 626 -22.12 4.99 6.23
N ARG A 627 -22.14 5.28 7.54
CA ARG A 627 -21.12 6.10 8.21
C ARG A 627 -19.82 5.34 8.46
N VAL A 628 -19.89 4.01 8.56
CA VAL A 628 -18.72 3.15 8.75
C VAL A 628 -17.88 3.13 7.48
N PHE A 629 -16.56 3.16 7.63
CA PHE A 629 -15.63 3.15 6.52
C PHE A 629 -15.83 1.91 5.63
N TYR A 630 -15.91 2.10 4.31
CA TYR A 630 -16.32 1.06 3.37
C TYR A 630 -15.48 -0.22 3.41
N ARG A 631 -14.19 -0.14 3.76
CA ARG A 631 -13.35 -1.34 3.92
C ARG A 631 -13.65 -2.13 5.18
N VAL A 632 -14.03 -1.46 6.27
CA VAL A 632 -14.52 -2.12 7.48
C VAL A 632 -15.84 -2.83 7.18
N ARG A 633 -16.73 -2.18 6.41
CA ARG A 633 -17.99 -2.79 5.94
C ARG A 633 -17.72 -4.02 5.05
N ALA A 634 -16.75 -3.93 4.14
CA ALA A 634 -16.36 -5.04 3.28
C ALA A 634 -15.80 -6.22 4.09
N ASP A 635 -14.87 -5.96 5.03
CA ASP A 635 -14.29 -7.00 5.88
C ASP A 635 -15.35 -7.61 6.82
N ALA A 636 -16.29 -6.80 7.33
CA ALA A 636 -17.42 -7.29 8.13
C ALA A 636 -18.36 -8.19 7.33
N ALA A 637 -18.60 -7.89 6.04
CA ALA A 637 -19.37 -8.76 5.16
C ALA A 637 -18.66 -10.11 4.93
N LEU A 638 -17.34 -10.10 4.73
CA LEU A 638 -16.54 -11.33 4.62
C LEU A 638 -16.52 -12.12 5.95
N ALA A 639 -16.49 -11.43 7.09
CA ALA A 639 -16.59 -12.07 8.40
C ALA A 639 -17.96 -12.75 8.62
N LEU A 640 -19.06 -12.16 8.14
CA LEU A 640 -20.39 -12.77 8.16
C LEU A 640 -20.46 -14.11 7.41
N ALA A 641 -19.66 -14.28 6.35
CA ALA A 641 -19.60 -15.55 5.63
C ALA A 641 -19.04 -16.69 6.49
N ARG A 642 -18.09 -16.39 7.40
CA ARG A 642 -17.56 -17.38 8.36
C ARG A 642 -18.59 -17.76 9.43
N LEU A 643 -19.51 -16.86 9.75
CA LEU A 643 -20.62 -17.06 10.70
C LEU A 643 -21.82 -17.76 10.06
N ALA A 644 -21.77 -18.07 8.77
CA ALA A 644 -22.81 -18.81 8.06
C ALA A 644 -22.65 -20.32 8.24
N THR A 645 -22.66 -20.79 9.49
CA THR A 645 -22.55 -22.22 9.81
C THR A 645 -23.92 -22.84 10.14
N PRO A 646 -24.08 -24.17 9.97
CA PRO A 646 -25.29 -24.87 10.41
C PRO A 646 -25.57 -24.72 11.92
N GLU A 647 -24.52 -24.59 12.73
CA GLU A 647 -24.61 -24.45 14.20
C GLU A 647 -25.28 -23.15 14.61
N LEU A 648 -25.02 -22.08 13.87
CA LEU A 648 -25.68 -20.78 14.05
C LEU A 648 -26.96 -20.66 13.22
N ALA A 649 -27.56 -21.79 12.82
CA ALA A 649 -28.79 -21.83 12.00
C ALA A 649 -28.72 -20.96 10.74
N TRP A 650 -27.53 -20.90 10.10
CA TRP A 650 -27.28 -20.10 8.90
C TRP A 650 -27.56 -18.60 9.05
N ILE A 651 -27.44 -18.05 10.26
CA ILE A 651 -27.74 -16.62 10.53
C ILE A 651 -26.89 -15.67 9.68
N GLY A 652 -25.60 -15.99 9.46
CA GLY A 652 -24.72 -15.21 8.60
C GLY A 652 -25.19 -15.17 7.14
N LEU A 653 -25.65 -16.31 6.61
CA LEU A 653 -26.22 -16.39 5.26
C LEU A 653 -27.54 -15.61 5.17
N HIS A 654 -28.39 -15.69 6.20
CA HIS A 654 -29.63 -14.90 6.29
C HIS A 654 -29.32 -13.40 6.22
N HIS A 655 -28.40 -12.92 7.06
CA HIS A 655 -28.01 -11.52 7.06
C HIS A 655 -27.41 -11.08 5.72
N LEU A 656 -26.47 -11.84 5.13
CA LEU A 656 -25.85 -11.49 3.85
C LEU A 656 -26.88 -11.39 2.71
N ALA A 657 -27.75 -12.38 2.58
CA ALA A 657 -28.79 -12.38 1.56
C ALA A 657 -29.77 -11.23 1.76
N LYS A 658 -30.09 -10.90 3.02
CA LYS A 658 -31.02 -9.83 3.34
C LYS A 658 -30.42 -8.44 3.15
N ILE A 659 -29.15 -8.25 3.47
CA ILE A 659 -28.36 -7.05 3.13
C ILE A 659 -28.45 -6.84 1.62
N TYR A 660 -28.17 -7.89 0.84
CA TYR A 660 -28.21 -7.83 -0.61
C TYR A 660 -29.61 -7.43 -1.12
N LYS A 661 -30.65 -8.14 -0.67
CA LYS A 661 -32.04 -7.90 -1.05
C LYS A 661 -32.57 -6.51 -0.66
N ARG A 662 -32.20 -5.97 0.52
CA ARG A 662 -32.70 -4.66 0.97
C ARG A 662 -31.98 -3.48 0.33
N ARG A 663 -30.66 -3.60 0.09
CA ARG A 663 -29.85 -2.50 -0.47
C ARG A 663 -29.80 -2.48 -1.99
N PHE A 664 -29.69 -3.66 -2.63
CA PHE A 664 -29.37 -3.75 -4.06
C PHE A 664 -30.51 -4.30 -4.92
N CYS A 665 -31.61 -4.81 -4.34
CA CYS A 665 -32.78 -5.27 -5.08
C CYS A 665 -33.96 -4.30 -5.00
N LEU A 666 -34.90 -4.44 -5.93
CA LEU A 666 -36.18 -3.74 -5.89
C LEU A 666 -37.03 -4.21 -4.70
N PRO A 667 -37.86 -3.33 -4.11
CA PRO A 667 -38.83 -3.75 -3.11
C PRO A 667 -39.82 -4.76 -3.71
N PRO A 668 -40.39 -5.66 -2.88
CA PRO A 668 -41.40 -6.61 -3.34
C PRO A 668 -42.61 -5.88 -3.94
N ARG A 669 -43.26 -6.49 -4.94
CA ARG A 669 -44.44 -5.90 -5.59
C ARG A 669 -45.61 -5.88 -4.60
N ALA A 670 -46.41 -4.81 -4.61
CA ALA A 670 -47.57 -4.69 -3.72
C ALA A 670 -48.57 -5.83 -4.01
N GLY A 671 -48.71 -6.76 -3.06
CA GLY A 671 -49.63 -7.91 -3.15
C GLY A 671 -48.98 -9.29 -3.17
N GLU A 672 -47.65 -9.41 -3.28
CA GLU A 672 -46.93 -10.66 -2.99
C GLU A 672 -46.80 -10.82 -1.46
N ASP A 673 -47.22 -11.97 -0.92
CA ASP A 673 -47.33 -12.22 0.51
C ASP A 673 -46.00 -11.93 1.26
N ARG A 674 -46.10 -11.39 2.48
CA ARG A 674 -44.96 -11.15 3.38
C ARG A 674 -44.10 -12.41 3.63
N ALA A 675 -44.58 -13.59 3.29
CA ALA A 675 -43.84 -14.86 3.35
C ALA A 675 -42.60 -14.88 2.44
N ASP A 676 -42.66 -14.24 1.26
CA ASP A 676 -41.51 -14.11 0.33
C ASP A 676 -40.45 -13.11 0.83
N ALA A 677 -40.78 -12.31 1.84
CA ALA A 677 -39.81 -11.44 2.51
C ALA A 677 -38.92 -12.19 3.50
N GLU A 678 -39.43 -13.28 4.08
CA GLU A 678 -38.69 -14.11 5.03
C GLU A 678 -37.87 -15.21 4.34
N ASP A 679 -38.26 -15.64 3.13
CA ASP A 679 -37.50 -16.66 2.40
C ASP A 679 -36.24 -16.09 1.73
N ILE A 680 -35.08 -16.50 2.24
CA ILE A 680 -33.77 -16.23 1.67
C ILE A 680 -33.69 -16.75 0.22
N SER A 681 -34.37 -17.85 -0.09
CA SER A 681 -34.30 -18.56 -1.37
C SER A 681 -35.13 -17.92 -2.49
N ALA A 682 -36.11 -17.07 -2.14
CA ALA A 682 -36.95 -16.37 -3.10
C ALA A 682 -36.13 -15.35 -3.92
N PRO A 683 -36.07 -15.47 -5.27
CA PRO A 683 -35.33 -14.55 -6.11
C PRO A 683 -35.96 -13.16 -6.09
N ARG A 684 -35.14 -12.12 -5.94
CA ARG A 684 -35.57 -10.73 -6.10
C ARG A 684 -34.85 -10.08 -7.27
N LEU A 685 -35.55 -9.21 -7.99
CA LEU A 685 -34.97 -8.50 -9.12
C LEU A 685 -33.94 -7.47 -8.59
N PRO A 686 -32.66 -7.55 -9.02
CA PRO A 686 -31.68 -6.50 -8.76
C PRO A 686 -32.13 -5.15 -9.31
N ARG A 687 -31.71 -4.07 -8.67
CA ARG A 687 -31.82 -2.72 -9.27
C ARG A 687 -30.78 -2.59 -10.39
N PRO A 688 -30.99 -1.68 -11.36
CA PRO A 688 -29.93 -1.29 -12.28
C PRO A 688 -28.67 -0.88 -11.51
N ASN A 689 -27.51 -1.29 -11.99
CA ASN A 689 -26.24 -1.01 -11.34
C ASN A 689 -25.96 0.49 -11.31
N ASN A 690 -25.47 0.98 -10.18
CA ASN A 690 -24.96 2.33 -10.04
C ASN A 690 -23.70 2.32 -9.17
N PHE A 691 -22.54 2.41 -9.82
CA PHE A 691 -21.25 2.37 -9.12
C PHE A 691 -20.65 3.76 -8.89
N ALA A 692 -21.45 4.83 -8.97
CA ALA A 692 -20.98 6.19 -8.70
C ALA A 692 -20.51 6.38 -7.25
N ASN A 693 -21.14 5.69 -6.30
CA ASN A 693 -20.67 5.65 -4.92
C ASN A 693 -19.68 4.49 -4.71
N ILE A 694 -18.39 4.83 -4.70
CA ILE A 694 -17.30 3.86 -4.55
C ILE A 694 -17.41 3.05 -3.23
N GLY A 695 -17.88 3.66 -2.15
CA GLY A 695 -18.03 2.99 -0.86
C GLY A 695 -19.13 1.92 -0.88
N GLU A 696 -20.27 2.22 -1.51
CA GLU A 696 -21.33 1.23 -1.73
C GLU A 696 -20.91 0.16 -2.72
N TYR A 697 -20.19 0.52 -3.78
CA TYR A 697 -19.64 -0.42 -4.75
C TYR A 697 -18.77 -1.50 -4.11
N PHE A 698 -17.76 -1.11 -3.31
CA PHE A 698 -16.91 -2.08 -2.62
C PHE A 698 -17.69 -2.92 -1.60
N THR A 699 -18.72 -2.35 -0.96
CA THR A 699 -19.58 -3.11 -0.05
C THR A 699 -20.43 -4.14 -0.81
N GLN A 700 -21.01 -3.76 -1.95
CA GLN A 700 -21.77 -4.66 -2.83
C GLN A 700 -20.91 -5.82 -3.31
N LEU A 701 -19.68 -5.51 -3.78
CA LEU A 701 -18.71 -6.51 -4.22
C LEU A 701 -18.33 -7.47 -3.08
N ALA A 702 -18.09 -6.95 -1.88
CA ALA A 702 -17.77 -7.76 -0.71
C ALA A 702 -18.93 -8.65 -0.26
N VAL A 703 -20.17 -8.17 -0.33
CA VAL A 703 -21.37 -8.99 -0.03
C VAL A 703 -21.55 -10.11 -1.04
N ALA A 704 -21.34 -9.84 -2.34
CA ALA A 704 -21.36 -10.86 -3.38
C ALA A 704 -20.26 -11.92 -3.15
N ALA A 705 -19.03 -11.48 -2.90
CA ALA A 705 -17.92 -12.37 -2.57
C ALA A 705 -18.13 -13.16 -1.27
N ALA A 706 -18.75 -12.55 -0.26
CA ALA A 706 -19.10 -13.21 0.99
C ALA A 706 -20.12 -14.33 0.75
N LEU A 707 -21.18 -14.06 -0.01
CA LEU A 707 -22.17 -15.07 -0.41
C LEU A 707 -21.53 -16.23 -1.19
N SER A 708 -20.61 -15.92 -2.11
CA SER A 708 -19.90 -16.94 -2.91
C SER A 708 -18.87 -17.73 -2.12
N ASN A 709 -18.46 -17.27 -0.92
CA ASN A 709 -17.55 -17.97 0.00
C ASN A 709 -18.26 -18.82 1.06
N VAL A 710 -19.59 -18.75 1.20
CA VAL A 710 -20.33 -19.59 2.16
C VAL A 710 -20.24 -21.06 1.74
N ARG A 711 -19.78 -21.92 2.64
CA ARG A 711 -19.65 -23.37 2.44
C ARG A 711 -20.31 -24.13 3.58
N ASP A 712 -20.89 -25.27 3.27
CA ASP A 712 -21.38 -26.22 4.28
C ASP A 712 -20.23 -27.09 4.83
N ARG A 713 -20.58 -28.05 5.71
CA ARG A 713 -19.61 -28.99 6.31
C ARG A 713 -18.94 -29.92 5.29
N HIS A 714 -19.51 -30.07 4.11
CA HIS A 714 -19.01 -30.88 3.01
C HIS A 714 -18.19 -30.06 1.99
N GLY A 715 -18.06 -28.74 2.20
CA GLY A 715 -17.41 -27.85 1.25
C GLY A 715 -18.30 -27.46 0.07
N GLU A 716 -19.60 -27.72 0.13
CA GLU A 716 -20.58 -27.38 -0.90
C GLU A 716 -21.24 -26.03 -0.62
N ALA A 717 -21.58 -25.28 -1.67
CA ALA A 717 -22.26 -24.00 -1.52
C ALA A 717 -23.77 -24.21 -1.25
N PRO A 718 -24.35 -23.58 -0.20
CA PRO A 718 -25.76 -23.74 0.11
C PRO A 718 -26.69 -23.35 -1.05
N LEU A 719 -27.76 -24.14 -1.25
CA LEU A 719 -28.73 -23.90 -2.33
C LEU A 719 -29.31 -22.47 -2.34
N PRO A 720 -29.64 -21.83 -1.19
CA PRO A 720 -30.14 -20.45 -1.20
C PRO A 720 -29.11 -19.45 -1.74
N ALA A 721 -27.82 -19.60 -1.38
CA ALA A 721 -26.76 -18.74 -1.88
C ALA A 721 -26.59 -18.88 -3.39
N ARG A 722 -26.55 -20.12 -3.90
CA ARG A 722 -26.44 -20.42 -5.34
C ARG A 722 -27.59 -19.82 -6.14
N ARG A 723 -28.83 -19.95 -5.65
CA ARG A 723 -30.01 -19.38 -6.33
C ARG A 723 -29.97 -17.86 -6.36
N LEU A 724 -29.56 -17.22 -5.27
CA LEU A 724 -29.46 -15.76 -5.19
C LEU A 724 -28.39 -15.20 -6.14
N LEU A 725 -27.20 -15.82 -6.18
CA LEU A 725 -26.12 -15.43 -7.08
C LEU A 725 -26.50 -15.66 -8.55
N LEU A 726 -27.12 -16.80 -8.88
CA LEU A 726 -27.60 -17.09 -10.22
C LEU A 726 -28.68 -16.10 -10.68
N ALA A 727 -29.64 -15.77 -9.80
CA ALA A 727 -30.66 -14.77 -10.10
C ALA A 727 -30.03 -13.39 -10.31
N THR A 728 -29.04 -13.03 -9.49
CA THR A 728 -28.30 -11.77 -9.62
C THR A 728 -27.58 -11.69 -10.97
N ALA A 729 -26.83 -12.73 -11.34
CA ALA A 729 -26.12 -12.76 -12.62
C ALA A 729 -27.08 -12.73 -13.82
N ARG A 730 -28.23 -13.44 -13.72
CA ARG A 730 -29.23 -13.50 -14.80
C ARG A 730 -29.93 -12.16 -15.04
N TYR A 731 -30.18 -11.39 -13.99
CA TYR A 731 -30.92 -10.12 -14.04
C TYR A 731 -30.03 -8.90 -13.80
N ASN A 732 -28.72 -9.04 -13.97
CA ASN A 732 -27.78 -7.93 -13.88
C ASN A 732 -28.04 -6.94 -15.04
N ASP A 733 -28.25 -5.67 -14.70
CA ASP A 733 -28.48 -4.59 -15.66
C ASP A 733 -27.46 -3.48 -15.44
N ASN A 734 -26.60 -3.27 -16.44
CA ASN A 734 -25.55 -2.25 -16.44
C ASN A 734 -25.80 -1.16 -17.50
N SER A 735 -27.02 -1.06 -18.04
CA SER A 735 -27.35 -0.15 -19.15
C SER A 735 -27.26 1.33 -18.77
N GLU A 736 -27.67 1.70 -17.55
CA GLU A 736 -27.63 3.07 -17.04
C GLU A 736 -26.33 3.42 -16.29
N ASN A 737 -25.47 2.43 -16.03
CA ASN A 737 -24.24 2.62 -15.27
C ASN A 737 -23.12 3.19 -16.15
N VAL A 738 -22.41 4.20 -15.63
CA VAL A 738 -21.25 4.77 -16.32
C VAL A 738 -20.03 3.86 -16.22
N PHE A 739 -19.95 3.03 -15.18
CA PHE A 739 -18.80 2.19 -14.88
C PHE A 739 -18.93 0.76 -15.42
N SER A 740 -17.80 0.07 -15.53
CA SER A 740 -17.75 -1.35 -15.90
C SER A 740 -18.21 -2.23 -14.74
N ASP A 741 -19.01 -3.26 -15.04
CA ASP A 741 -19.45 -4.30 -14.10
C ASP A 741 -18.65 -5.59 -14.20
N ALA A 742 -17.60 -5.65 -15.02
CA ALA A 742 -16.81 -6.85 -15.24
C ALA A 742 -16.30 -7.48 -13.93
N ARG A 743 -15.88 -6.65 -12.97
CA ARG A 743 -15.40 -7.10 -11.66
C ARG A 743 -16.52 -7.57 -10.73
N PHE A 744 -17.69 -6.91 -10.80
CA PHE A 744 -18.87 -7.35 -10.09
C PHE A 744 -19.33 -8.72 -10.59
N LEU A 745 -19.39 -8.90 -11.92
CA LEU A 745 -19.70 -10.18 -12.55
C LEU A 745 -18.68 -11.28 -12.22
N ALA A 746 -17.39 -10.93 -12.10
CA ALA A 746 -16.35 -11.89 -11.71
C ALA A 746 -16.43 -12.33 -10.23
N ALA A 747 -17.10 -11.55 -9.38
CA ALA A 747 -17.29 -11.89 -7.97
C ALA A 747 -18.53 -12.75 -7.69
N LEU A 748 -19.52 -12.70 -8.60
CA LEU A 748 -20.72 -13.56 -8.60
C LEU A 748 -20.37 -14.99 -9.03
#